data_AF-A0A3D0M2I7-F1
#
_entry.id   AF-A0A3D0M2I7-F1
#
_cell.length_a   1.000
_cell.length_b   1.000
_cell.length_c   1.000
_cell.angle_alpha   90.00
_cell.angle_beta   90.00
_cell.angle_gamma   90.00
#
_symmetry.space_group_name_H-M   'P 1'
#
loop_
_entity.id
_entity.type
_entity.pdbx_description
1 polymer ?
#
loop_
_entity_poly.entity_id
_entity_poly.type
_entity_poly.pdbx_seq_one_letter_code
_entity_poly.pdbx_strand_id
1 'polypeptide(L)'
;MDKKNNELIKITDLTTQLGLSSRSLRYYEQIGLIQSVRPEFEKYRFYNMGTIERLKQIMVLRKMQIPVKDILRIYESESMSVVVETFVNRIHAIDDEIGALAELKRIVGDFLQTMLDNGITKISAIPLLYEEMDKQLAVFEEQKPVTIAELDDVSDKLAKPLDISIVDLPPMRVLTSFRKPGTKESDFSGFSRYIQINGLSVAASGSHQQFEFQTEAGDVLMVRVSEDFINDSEYLDYPFAGGLFATVNIYLDEDLGQCFRALVRQLNANPYYQFAYCTDGTSRHPTLLEDLISPDDKRELVTMLVPVKKRMADPALFDPPIEITDITIAEIEAVNPVLWEIDVPLDKMTPINSPHYKVLDNGEVEYTGWIGTRVLNTNVAVKFPFRVDVEWRTDFSRAEFGYGSSEGSLDIHHGSDINFAFCVNAGNNPDDRLSMEALTFYQPIFKNRYHFNKRGQINHDGYNRVTWILGQTHLVAIVNDEIRYCGVNFPYMSFDLNREECLPIIVGGDGQSMRYFRSIKVSQLMYTPKNKIKKEELVMITKQSNNIISTIHRLVTSEYGENYWINGSMKYVMECLGETDYDYQFFAGLTGDMFTQHYSHTNFAGEAISSYLSDENPARFFEDTFLKCGYAATYVASEEVLKNTEMYLQTLIAYIDKGIPVIKCGNPEGVFVGYEDYGKILLYITGDKNEPERVEIDKVFESKPFHGYEYKSGWIFVGDKKEDLPLAEVYRRAVKNIIPLQSVKTDTYCFGAEAFRAWARDIENGKFDNMTTEEFDPWGYHTNYVCVLATNGSCCHGFLQRAQELNPDMSFLEEVSRLYRRIAEMWGGDNNRNDTDSLEILGGGFNVTLGVLQDKQKRGKIVAKIREFANVTDEIVRVLTDGINKTEGEK
;
A
#
# COMPACT_ATOMS: atom_id res chain seq x y z
N MET A 1 9.64 46.86 20.14
CA MET A 1 10.18 45.51 19.87
C MET A 1 9.01 44.55 19.87
N ASP A 2 8.85 43.88 18.74
CA ASP A 2 7.62 43.24 18.27
C ASP A 2 7.14 42.04 19.07
N LYS A 3 5.84 42.04 19.38
CA LYS A 3 5.07 40.88 19.90
C LYS A 3 4.71 39.85 18.80
N LYS A 4 5.33 39.91 17.63
CA LYS A 4 4.99 39.09 16.45
C LYS A 4 5.88 37.85 16.23
N ASN A 5 6.89 37.60 17.07
CA ASN A 5 7.92 36.58 16.80
C ASN A 5 7.88 35.31 17.68
N ASN A 6 6.81 35.07 18.45
CA ASN A 6 6.74 33.92 19.36
C ASN A 6 5.58 32.95 19.05
N GLU A 7 5.05 32.93 17.83
CA GLU A 7 4.19 31.83 17.39
C GLU A 7 5.04 30.60 17.11
N LEU A 8 4.87 29.60 17.96
CA LEU A 8 5.46 28.28 17.86
C LEU A 8 4.42 27.35 17.23
N ILE A 9 4.73 26.78 16.06
CA ILE A 9 3.84 25.85 15.38
C ILE A 9 4.22 24.41 15.73
N LYS A 10 3.24 23.62 16.16
CA LYS A 10 3.43 22.21 16.48
C LYS A 10 3.79 21.42 15.22
N ILE A 11 4.68 20.43 15.37
CA ILE A 11 5.13 19.59 14.24
C ILE A 11 3.97 19.00 13.41
N THR A 12 2.85 18.64 14.03
CA THR A 12 1.66 18.08 13.35
C THR A 12 0.98 19.07 12.41
N ASP A 13 0.89 20.33 12.84
CA ASP A 13 0.20 21.37 12.08
C ASP A 13 1.08 21.85 10.94
N LEU A 14 2.39 21.93 11.19
CA LEU A 14 3.39 22.31 10.19
C LEU A 14 3.51 21.28 9.06
N THR A 15 3.43 19.99 9.37
CA THR A 15 3.47 18.92 8.35
C THR A 15 2.26 18.98 7.42
N THR A 16 1.08 19.28 7.96
CA THR A 16 -0.16 19.46 7.20
C THR A 16 -0.07 20.70 6.32
N GLN A 17 0.44 21.81 6.85
CA GLN A 17 0.52 23.08 6.11
C GLN A 17 1.50 23.04 4.93
N LEU A 18 2.65 22.36 5.08
CA LEU A 18 3.72 22.37 4.08
C LEU A 18 3.72 21.12 3.18
N GLY A 19 2.84 20.14 3.43
CA GLY A 19 2.83 18.87 2.70
C GLY A 19 4.13 18.07 2.87
N LEU A 20 4.83 18.28 4.00
CA LEU A 20 6.07 17.58 4.34
C LEU A 20 5.77 16.52 5.39
N SER A 21 6.44 15.38 5.31
CA SER A 21 6.37 14.39 6.38
C SER A 21 7.09 14.89 7.64
N SER A 22 6.60 14.49 8.82
CA SER A 22 7.30 14.76 10.08
C SER A 22 8.72 14.19 10.10
N ARG A 23 8.97 13.12 9.31
CA ARG A 23 10.29 12.54 9.05
C ARG A 23 11.20 13.48 8.26
N SER A 24 10.70 14.17 7.23
CA SER A 24 11.48 15.15 6.49
C SER A 24 11.97 16.27 7.42
N LEU A 25 11.11 16.75 8.31
CA LEU A 25 11.46 17.76 9.31
C LEU A 25 12.51 17.24 10.32
N ARG A 26 12.31 16.03 10.85
CA ARG A 26 13.28 15.41 11.76
C ARG A 26 14.61 15.08 11.09
N TYR A 27 14.59 14.69 9.81
CA TYR A 27 15.80 14.44 9.03
C TYR A 27 16.58 15.74 8.84
N TYR A 28 15.90 16.82 8.44
CA TYR A 28 16.51 18.15 8.38
C TYR A 28 17.03 18.61 9.74
N GLU A 29 16.35 18.29 10.84
CA GLU A 29 16.84 18.59 12.19
C GLU A 29 18.09 17.76 12.54
N GLN A 30 18.07 16.45 12.25
CA GLN A 30 19.16 15.52 12.54
C GLN A 30 20.44 15.87 11.80
N ILE A 31 20.33 16.31 10.54
CA ILE A 31 21.47 16.75 9.74
C ILE A 31 21.82 18.24 9.96
N GLY A 32 21.16 18.92 10.91
CA GLY A 32 21.49 20.30 11.30
C GLY A 32 20.91 21.41 10.42
N LEU A 33 20.07 21.10 9.43
CA LEU A 33 19.39 22.08 8.57
C LEU A 33 18.32 22.90 9.27
N ILE A 34 17.67 22.38 10.31
CA ILE A 34 16.66 23.10 11.09
C ILE A 34 16.78 22.77 12.58
N GLN A 35 16.10 23.53 13.43
CA GLN A 35 16.06 23.28 14.88
C GLN A 35 14.62 23.36 15.40
N SER A 36 14.26 22.49 16.34
CA SER A 36 13.00 22.60 17.08
C SER A 36 13.19 23.22 18.47
N VAL A 37 12.09 23.76 19.00
CA VAL A 37 11.96 24.24 20.38
C VAL A 37 11.05 23.28 21.14
N ARG A 38 11.38 22.99 22.40
CA ARG A 38 10.54 22.20 23.32
C ARG A 38 10.15 23.07 24.53
N PRO A 39 8.92 23.59 24.57
CA PRO A 39 8.40 24.28 25.77
C PRO A 39 8.35 23.31 26.96
N GLU A 40 8.63 23.78 28.17
CA GLU A 40 8.70 22.95 29.40
C GLU A 40 7.41 22.17 29.70
N PHE A 41 6.28 22.61 29.17
CA PHE A 41 4.95 22.02 29.38
C PHE A 41 4.53 20.99 28.33
N GLU A 42 5.32 20.78 27.26
CA GLU A 42 4.87 19.97 26.11
C GLU A 42 5.96 19.01 25.61
N LYS A 43 5.58 17.74 25.36
CA LYS A 43 6.53 16.72 24.88
C LYS A 43 6.80 16.79 23.37
N TYR A 44 6.03 17.60 22.64
CA TYR A 44 6.12 17.74 21.19
C TYR A 44 7.11 18.82 20.75
N ARG A 45 7.64 18.66 19.54
CA ARG A 45 8.51 19.65 18.89
C ARG A 45 7.67 20.79 18.33
N PHE A 46 8.14 22.00 18.55
CA PHE A 46 7.61 23.20 17.95
C PHE A 46 8.66 23.86 17.07
N TYR A 47 8.21 24.60 16.06
CA TYR A 47 9.08 25.35 15.17
C TYR A 47 8.68 26.81 15.20
N ASN A 48 9.69 27.68 15.27
CA ASN A 48 9.49 29.12 15.16
C ASN A 48 9.41 29.54 13.69
N MET A 49 8.98 30.79 13.46
CA MET A 49 8.87 31.35 12.11
C MET A 49 10.19 31.35 11.33
N GLY A 50 11.34 31.54 11.99
CA GLY A 50 12.65 31.46 11.33
C GLY A 50 12.93 30.08 10.73
N THR A 51 12.54 29.03 11.44
CA THR A 51 12.66 27.64 10.97
C THR A 51 11.70 27.34 9.83
N ILE A 52 10.48 27.90 9.88
CA ILE A 52 9.47 27.75 8.83
C ILE A 52 9.94 28.40 7.52
N GLU A 53 10.52 29.60 7.57
CA GLU A 53 11.09 30.24 6.38
C GLU A 53 12.27 29.45 5.80
N ARG A 54 13.13 28.91 6.66
CA ARG A 54 14.21 28.02 6.23
C ARG A 54 13.69 26.76 5.56
N LEU A 55 12.60 26.17 6.06
CA LEU A 55 11.93 25.03 5.43
C LEU A 55 11.40 25.35 4.04
N LYS A 56 10.78 26.52 3.85
CA LYS A 56 10.31 26.95 2.52
C LYS A 56 11.47 27.07 1.53
N GLN A 57 12.61 27.62 1.95
CA GLN A 57 13.81 27.72 1.11
C GLN A 57 14.35 26.34 0.72
N ILE A 58 14.44 25.41 1.67
CA ILE A 58 14.83 24.01 1.41
C ILE A 58 13.89 23.38 0.37
N MET A 59 12.58 23.60 0.47
CA MET A 59 11.62 23.08 -0.52
C MET A 59 11.85 23.64 -1.92
N VAL A 60 12.17 24.93 -2.06
CA VAL A 60 12.48 25.54 -3.36
C VAL A 60 13.73 24.92 -3.98
N LEU A 61 14.81 24.78 -3.22
CA LEU A 61 16.05 24.15 -3.68
C LEU A 61 15.81 22.68 -4.09
N ARG A 62 15.00 21.94 -3.33
CA ARG A 62 14.59 20.56 -3.69
C ARG A 62 13.77 20.50 -4.96
N LYS A 63 12.89 21.47 -5.21
CA LYS A 63 12.12 21.58 -6.48
C LYS A 63 13.02 21.92 -7.68
N MET A 64 14.13 22.62 -7.45
CA MET A 64 15.20 22.82 -8.44
C MET A 64 16.11 21.59 -8.61
N GLN A 65 15.73 20.45 -8.01
CA GLN A 65 16.47 19.19 -8.02
C GLN A 65 17.87 19.26 -7.38
N ILE A 66 18.09 20.20 -6.46
CA ILE A 66 19.35 20.29 -5.72
C ILE A 66 19.38 19.18 -4.64
N PRO A 67 20.44 18.36 -4.56
CA PRO A 67 20.60 17.34 -3.53
C PRO A 67 20.63 17.93 -2.11
N VAL A 68 20.09 17.20 -1.12
CA VAL A 68 20.06 17.68 0.28
C VAL A 68 21.47 17.94 0.84
N LYS A 69 22.46 17.14 0.41
CA LYS A 69 23.88 17.33 0.73
C LYS A 69 24.37 18.73 0.35
N ASP A 70 23.99 19.22 -0.83
CA ASP A 70 24.45 20.52 -1.32
C ASP A 70 23.67 21.65 -0.65
N ILE A 71 22.40 21.42 -0.31
CA ILE A 71 21.61 22.34 0.52
C ILE A 71 22.26 22.51 1.91
N LEU A 72 22.77 21.44 2.52
CA LEU A 72 23.51 21.52 3.78
C LEU A 72 24.78 22.36 3.62
N ARG A 73 25.59 22.09 2.60
CA ARG A 73 26.82 22.85 2.28
C ARG A 73 26.53 24.35 2.05
N ILE A 74 25.39 24.68 1.43
CA ILE A 74 24.92 26.06 1.25
C ILE A 74 24.67 26.77 2.58
N TYR A 75 24.07 26.08 3.56
CA TYR A 75 23.75 26.68 4.86
C TYR A 75 24.89 26.66 5.87
N GLU A 76 25.90 25.79 5.69
CA GLU A 76 27.11 25.74 6.52
C GLU A 76 28.18 26.75 6.08
N SER A 77 28.10 27.26 4.84
CA SER A 77 29.03 28.23 4.27
C SER A 77 28.53 29.66 4.42
N GLU A 78 29.35 30.56 4.98
CA GLU A 78 29.08 32.01 5.00
C GLU A 78 29.35 32.69 3.65
N SER A 79 29.93 31.97 2.68
CA SER A 79 30.32 32.51 1.37
C SER A 79 29.29 32.24 0.27
N MET A 80 28.91 33.31 -0.44
CA MET A 80 28.08 33.27 -1.65
C MET A 80 28.71 32.44 -2.78
N SER A 81 30.03 32.21 -2.76
CA SER A 81 30.74 31.43 -3.79
C SER A 81 30.27 29.97 -3.86
N VAL A 82 29.94 29.35 -2.73
CA VAL A 82 29.47 27.95 -2.66
C VAL A 82 28.08 27.80 -3.25
N VAL A 83 27.23 28.82 -3.05
CA VAL A 83 25.91 28.90 -3.65
C VAL A 83 26.06 29.00 -5.17
N VAL A 84 26.86 29.96 -5.66
CA VAL A 84 27.08 30.15 -7.10
C VAL A 84 27.64 28.87 -7.75
N GLU A 85 28.63 28.21 -7.13
CA GLU A 85 29.20 26.95 -7.63
C GLU A 85 28.12 25.86 -7.77
N THR A 86 27.25 25.68 -6.77
CA THR A 86 26.18 24.67 -6.79
C THR A 86 25.19 24.93 -7.92
N PHE A 87 24.82 26.19 -8.15
CA PHE A 87 23.91 26.57 -9.23
C PHE A 87 24.58 26.46 -10.62
N VAL A 88 25.84 26.87 -10.75
CA VAL A 88 26.62 26.72 -12.00
C VAL A 88 26.76 25.25 -12.39
N ASN A 89 27.06 24.37 -11.45
CA ASN A 89 27.13 22.93 -11.71
C ASN A 89 25.78 22.36 -12.17
N ARG A 90 24.66 22.83 -11.59
CA ARG A 90 23.34 22.40 -12.06
C ARG A 90 23.00 22.95 -13.45
N ILE A 91 23.37 24.19 -13.75
CA ILE A 91 23.22 24.77 -15.09
C ILE A 91 24.01 23.96 -16.11
N HIS A 92 25.28 23.64 -15.83
CA HIS A 92 26.08 22.80 -16.73
C HIS A 92 25.44 21.43 -16.98
N ALA A 93 24.95 20.76 -15.93
CA ALA A 93 24.24 19.49 -16.10
C ALA A 93 22.98 19.63 -16.99
N ILE A 94 22.24 20.74 -16.86
CA ILE A 94 21.09 21.03 -17.72
C ILE A 94 21.53 21.33 -19.16
N ASP A 95 22.61 22.08 -19.35
CA ASP A 95 23.16 22.40 -20.68
C ASP A 95 23.65 21.14 -21.40
N ASP A 96 24.26 20.19 -20.68
CA ASP A 96 24.66 18.89 -21.20
C ASP A 96 23.44 18.05 -21.64
N GLU A 97 22.37 18.02 -20.81
CA GLU A 97 21.08 17.41 -21.16
C GLU A 97 20.48 18.05 -22.42
N ILE A 98 20.48 19.39 -22.52
CA ILE A 98 19.99 20.14 -23.69
C ILE A 98 20.82 19.83 -24.93
N GLY A 99 22.15 19.78 -24.81
CA GLY A 99 23.06 19.47 -25.92
C GLY A 99 22.78 18.10 -26.52
N ALA A 100 22.63 17.08 -25.66
CA ALA A 100 22.33 15.73 -26.11
C ALA A 100 20.91 15.61 -26.70
N LEU A 101 19.90 16.30 -26.14
CA LEU A 101 18.55 16.37 -26.70
C LEU A 101 18.51 17.08 -28.07
N ALA A 102 19.29 18.15 -28.23
CA ALA A 102 19.39 18.89 -29.48
C ALA A 102 20.02 18.02 -30.58
N GLU A 103 21.05 17.24 -30.23
CA GLU A 103 21.69 16.30 -31.15
C GLU A 103 20.74 15.15 -31.54
N LEU A 104 20.03 14.54 -30.57
CA LEU A 104 19.01 13.53 -30.86
C LEU A 104 17.91 14.08 -31.78
N LYS A 105 17.46 15.32 -31.54
CA LYS A 105 16.47 15.98 -32.41
C LYS A 105 17.00 16.18 -33.83
N ARG A 106 18.26 16.55 -33.99
CA ARG A 106 18.92 16.69 -35.30
C ARG A 106 18.95 15.35 -36.02
N ILE A 107 19.41 14.30 -35.34
CA ILE A 107 19.49 12.93 -35.84
C ILE A 107 18.12 12.43 -36.33
N VAL A 108 17.07 12.56 -35.50
CA VAL A 108 15.71 12.15 -35.86
C VAL A 108 15.19 12.95 -37.05
N GLY A 109 15.53 14.25 -37.13
CA GLY A 109 15.18 15.12 -38.26
C GLY A 109 15.84 14.70 -39.56
N ASP A 110 17.15 14.44 -39.53
CA ASP A 110 17.93 14.00 -40.70
C ASP A 110 17.46 12.63 -41.21
N PHE A 111 17.13 11.73 -40.28
CA PHE A 111 16.56 10.42 -40.59
C PHE A 111 15.19 10.53 -41.26
N LEU A 112 14.29 11.37 -40.73
CA LEU A 112 12.97 11.63 -41.31
C LEU A 112 13.09 12.26 -42.70
N GLN A 113 14.00 13.21 -42.89
CA GLN A 113 14.20 13.86 -44.19
C GLN A 113 14.68 12.86 -45.23
N THR A 114 15.63 11.99 -44.87
CA THR A 114 16.17 10.98 -45.77
C THR A 114 15.13 9.91 -46.09
N MET A 115 14.25 9.55 -45.14
CA MET A 115 13.10 8.68 -45.39
C MET A 115 12.15 9.28 -46.44
N LEU A 116 11.85 10.58 -46.32
CA LEU A 116 10.97 11.30 -47.23
C LEU A 116 11.57 11.43 -48.63
N ASP A 117 12.85 11.81 -48.73
CA ASP A 117 13.56 12.03 -49.99
C ASP A 117 13.70 10.74 -50.81
N ASN A 118 13.81 9.59 -50.14
CA ASN A 118 13.91 8.27 -50.76
C ASN A 118 12.55 7.55 -50.92
N GLY A 119 11.43 8.21 -50.57
CA GLY A 119 10.09 7.64 -50.74
C GLY A 119 9.84 6.37 -49.90
N ILE A 120 10.52 6.24 -48.76
CA ILE A 120 10.47 5.03 -47.93
C ILE A 120 9.24 5.06 -47.04
N THR A 121 8.29 4.17 -47.36
CA THR A 121 6.95 4.11 -46.73
C THR A 121 6.75 2.86 -45.87
N LYS A 122 7.74 1.97 -45.80
CA LYS A 122 7.68 0.71 -45.05
C LYS A 122 8.86 0.59 -44.09
N ILE A 123 8.57 0.23 -42.83
CA ILE A 123 9.57 0.01 -41.76
C ILE A 123 10.68 -0.97 -42.18
N SER A 124 10.35 -1.98 -43.00
CA SER A 124 11.32 -2.98 -43.50
C SER A 124 12.45 -2.41 -44.38
N ALA A 125 12.35 -1.16 -44.83
CA ALA A 125 13.35 -0.49 -45.65
C ALA A 125 14.30 0.42 -44.85
N ILE A 126 14.14 0.51 -43.52
CA ILE A 126 15.03 1.26 -42.62
C ILE A 126 16.50 0.79 -42.71
N PRO A 127 16.83 -0.52 -42.79
CA PRO A 127 18.22 -0.96 -42.98
C PRO A 127 18.83 -0.50 -44.31
N LEU A 128 18.02 -0.41 -45.38
CA LEU A 128 18.44 0.07 -46.69
C LEU A 128 18.67 1.59 -46.70
N LEU A 129 17.98 2.32 -45.83
CA LEU A 129 18.21 3.74 -45.55
C LEU A 129 19.58 3.98 -44.93
N TYR A 130 19.98 3.14 -43.97
CA TYR A 130 21.33 3.20 -43.40
C TYR A 130 22.40 2.92 -44.45
N GLU A 131 22.22 1.89 -45.29
CA GLU A 131 23.14 1.60 -46.39
C GLU A 131 23.18 2.73 -47.45
N GLU A 132 22.07 3.42 -47.69
CA GLU A 132 22.00 4.53 -48.64
C GLU A 132 22.62 5.81 -48.06
N MET A 133 22.39 6.10 -46.77
CA MET A 133 23.09 7.14 -46.03
C MET A 133 24.60 6.87 -46.01
N ASP A 134 25.02 5.61 -45.89
CA ASP A 134 26.42 5.17 -46.01
C ASP A 134 26.97 5.25 -47.46
N LYS A 135 26.13 5.10 -48.50
CA LYS A 135 26.57 5.20 -49.91
C LYS A 135 26.68 6.63 -50.41
N GLN A 136 25.81 7.54 -49.95
CA GLN A 136 25.92 8.98 -50.27
C GLN A 136 27.18 9.63 -49.65
N LEU A 137 27.88 8.94 -48.73
CA LEU A 137 29.16 9.32 -48.11
C LEU A 137 30.32 9.50 -49.08
N ALA A 138 30.30 8.85 -50.25
CA ALA A 138 31.45 8.92 -51.16
C ALA A 138 31.56 10.25 -51.93
N VAL A 139 30.57 11.16 -51.79
CA VAL A 139 30.39 12.30 -52.71
C VAL A 139 30.44 13.69 -52.05
N PHE A 140 30.32 13.84 -50.72
CA PHE A 140 30.34 15.16 -50.07
C PHE A 140 31.20 15.20 -48.78
N GLU A 141 32.27 16.01 -48.80
CA GLU A 141 33.29 16.11 -47.74
C GLU A 141 32.94 17.02 -46.54
N GLU A 142 31.76 17.63 -46.46
CA GLU A 142 31.50 18.70 -45.48
C GLU A 142 30.61 18.35 -44.27
N GLN A 143 30.01 17.16 -44.17
CA GLN A 143 29.22 16.77 -43.00
C GLN A 143 29.63 15.40 -42.48
N LYS A 144 30.14 15.35 -41.24
CA LYS A 144 30.44 14.08 -40.56
C LYS A 144 29.13 13.31 -40.30
N PRO A 145 29.04 12.02 -40.66
CA PRO A 145 27.83 11.23 -40.43
C PRO A 145 27.62 10.98 -38.94
N VAL A 146 26.37 10.68 -38.57
CA VAL A 146 26.01 10.12 -37.27
C VAL A 146 26.09 8.60 -37.41
N THR A 147 27.12 8.01 -36.82
CA THR A 147 27.33 6.56 -36.79
C THR A 147 26.43 5.89 -35.73
N ILE A 148 26.19 4.58 -35.85
CA ILE A 148 25.50 3.79 -34.79
C ILE A 148 26.21 3.99 -33.44
N ALA A 149 27.54 4.06 -33.44
CA ALA A 149 28.33 4.31 -32.24
C ALA A 149 28.10 5.73 -31.64
N GLU A 150 27.86 6.75 -32.47
CA GLU A 150 27.52 8.10 -31.99
C GLU A 150 26.06 8.18 -31.51
N LEU A 151 25.15 7.45 -32.14
CA LEU A 151 23.76 7.29 -31.68
C LEU A 151 23.72 6.60 -30.31
N ASP A 152 24.51 5.53 -30.15
CA ASP A 152 24.69 4.80 -28.89
C ASP A 152 25.32 5.70 -27.82
N ASP A 153 26.32 6.53 -28.16
CA ASP A 153 26.95 7.47 -27.22
C ASP A 153 26.02 8.61 -26.78
N VAL A 154 25.22 9.15 -27.70
CA VAL A 154 24.18 10.16 -27.38
C VAL A 154 23.05 9.53 -26.55
N SER A 155 22.63 8.31 -26.88
CA SER A 155 21.66 7.53 -26.11
C SER A 155 22.17 7.22 -24.69
N ASP A 156 23.42 6.78 -24.56
CA ASP A 156 24.10 6.53 -23.28
C ASP A 156 24.21 7.81 -22.42
N LYS A 157 24.43 8.98 -23.03
CA LYS A 157 24.47 10.28 -22.33
C LYS A 157 23.10 10.76 -21.85
N LEU A 158 22.04 10.44 -22.60
CA LEU A 158 20.65 10.77 -22.25
C LEU A 158 20.01 9.72 -21.32
N ALA A 159 20.56 8.51 -21.27
CA ALA A 159 20.10 7.44 -20.42
C ALA A 159 20.21 7.86 -18.95
N LYS A 160 19.08 7.85 -18.25
CA LYS A 160 19.07 8.11 -16.81
C LYS A 160 19.97 7.09 -16.12
N PRO A 161 20.71 7.49 -15.06
CA PRO A 161 21.40 6.51 -14.24
C PRO A 161 20.41 5.45 -13.77
N LEU A 162 20.73 4.18 -14.05
CA LEU A 162 19.97 3.04 -13.55
C LEU A 162 19.79 3.13 -12.03
N ASP A 163 18.57 2.90 -11.56
CA ASP A 163 18.29 2.81 -10.13
C ASP A 163 18.65 1.40 -9.66
N ILE A 164 19.89 1.24 -9.20
CA ILE A 164 20.46 -0.05 -8.84
C ILE A 164 20.13 -0.38 -7.39
N SER A 165 19.46 -1.51 -7.16
CA SER A 165 19.32 -2.10 -5.83
C SER A 165 20.30 -3.27 -5.65
N ILE A 166 20.77 -3.49 -4.41
CA ILE A 166 21.58 -4.67 -4.08
C ILE A 166 20.73 -5.63 -3.27
N VAL A 167 20.53 -6.84 -3.81
CA VAL A 167 19.78 -7.92 -3.17
C VAL A 167 20.70 -9.09 -2.83
N ASP A 168 20.33 -9.87 -1.83
CA ASP A 168 21.02 -11.11 -1.46
C ASP A 168 20.09 -12.28 -1.74
N LEU A 169 20.45 -13.14 -2.69
CA LEU A 169 19.71 -14.36 -2.97
C LEU A 169 20.24 -15.49 -2.07
N PRO A 170 19.39 -16.15 -1.28
CA PRO A 170 19.84 -17.25 -0.44
C PRO A 170 20.26 -18.46 -1.31
N PRO A 171 21.10 -19.36 -0.79
CA PRO A 171 21.31 -20.66 -1.40
C PRO A 171 19.97 -21.41 -1.55
N MET A 172 19.75 -22.05 -2.69
CA MET A 172 18.50 -22.76 -2.99
C MET A 172 18.73 -23.97 -3.88
N ARG A 173 17.94 -25.02 -3.72
CA ARG A 173 17.85 -26.11 -4.70
C ARG A 173 16.98 -25.64 -5.87
N VAL A 174 17.50 -25.78 -7.08
CA VAL A 174 16.81 -25.35 -8.29
C VAL A 174 16.63 -26.52 -9.26
N LEU A 175 15.52 -26.51 -9.97
CA LEU A 175 15.24 -27.36 -11.12
C LEU A 175 15.31 -26.49 -12.38
N THR A 176 15.94 -26.99 -13.44
CA THR A 176 16.23 -26.21 -14.65
C THR A 176 15.79 -26.94 -15.92
N SER A 177 15.57 -26.21 -17.00
CA SER A 177 15.26 -26.78 -18.31
C SER A 177 16.41 -27.57 -18.96
N PHE A 178 17.58 -27.70 -18.32
CA PHE A 178 18.65 -28.59 -18.77
C PHE A 178 18.25 -30.06 -18.65
N ARG A 179 18.64 -30.90 -19.62
CA ARG A 179 18.37 -32.35 -19.59
C ARG A 179 19.46 -33.17 -18.90
N LYS A 180 19.06 -34.25 -18.24
CA LYS A 180 19.96 -35.29 -17.69
C LYS A 180 20.39 -36.26 -18.81
N PRO A 181 21.64 -36.81 -18.77
CA PRO A 181 22.73 -36.49 -17.86
C PRO A 181 23.69 -35.44 -18.47
N GLY A 182 23.61 -34.19 -18.00
CA GLY A 182 24.67 -33.19 -18.17
C GLY A 182 24.91 -32.68 -19.60
N THR A 183 23.90 -32.67 -20.46
CA THR A 183 24.01 -31.94 -21.73
C THR A 183 23.90 -30.44 -21.47
N LYS A 184 24.62 -29.61 -22.24
CA LYS A 184 24.35 -28.17 -22.30
C LYS A 184 22.97 -27.87 -22.93
N GLU A 185 22.22 -28.88 -23.38
CA GLU A 185 20.95 -28.71 -24.10
C GLU A 185 19.80 -28.35 -23.14
N SER A 186 19.14 -27.22 -23.42
CA SER A 186 17.97 -26.73 -22.70
C SER A 186 16.69 -27.03 -23.48
N ASP A 187 15.67 -27.56 -22.80
CA ASP A 187 14.30 -27.71 -23.33
C ASP A 187 13.34 -26.77 -22.59
N PHE A 188 13.37 -25.50 -22.96
CA PHE A 188 12.57 -24.45 -22.33
C PHE A 188 11.06 -24.75 -22.40
N SER A 189 10.55 -25.06 -23.60
CA SER A 189 9.12 -25.29 -23.85
C SER A 189 8.60 -26.56 -23.17
N GLY A 190 9.36 -27.66 -23.24
CA GLY A 190 9.01 -28.90 -22.54
C GLY A 190 9.03 -28.71 -21.03
N PHE A 191 10.02 -27.99 -20.52
CA PHE A 191 10.15 -27.72 -19.08
C PHE A 191 9.01 -26.84 -18.57
N SER A 192 8.66 -25.78 -19.30
CA SER A 192 7.53 -24.90 -18.98
C SER A 192 6.22 -25.69 -18.85
N ARG A 193 5.97 -26.65 -19.75
CA ARG A 193 4.82 -27.56 -19.63
C ARG A 193 4.92 -28.46 -18.41
N TYR A 194 6.09 -29.03 -18.13
CA TYR A 194 6.32 -29.89 -16.97
C TYR A 194 6.03 -29.18 -15.65
N ILE A 195 6.52 -27.94 -15.47
CA ILE A 195 6.29 -27.19 -14.23
C ILE A 195 4.82 -26.81 -14.03
N GLN A 196 4.07 -26.54 -15.11
CA GLN A 196 2.64 -26.25 -15.04
C GLN A 196 1.83 -27.47 -14.64
N ILE A 197 2.11 -28.64 -15.23
CA ILE A 197 1.40 -29.90 -14.93
C ILE A 197 1.62 -30.32 -13.48
N ASN A 198 2.83 -30.14 -12.96
CA ASN A 198 3.20 -30.57 -11.61
C ASN A 198 2.95 -29.50 -10.53
N GLY A 199 2.33 -28.36 -10.88
CA GLY A 199 2.06 -27.28 -9.92
C GLY A 199 3.32 -26.66 -9.31
N LEU A 200 4.46 -26.72 -10.03
CA LEU A 200 5.73 -26.13 -9.61
C LEU A 200 5.83 -24.64 -9.99
N SER A 201 4.98 -24.18 -10.92
CA SER A 201 4.88 -22.78 -11.33
C SER A 201 3.79 -22.07 -10.51
N VAL A 202 4.18 -21.55 -9.34
CA VAL A 202 3.33 -20.69 -8.48
C VAL A 202 4.12 -19.49 -7.95
N ALA A 203 5.23 -19.13 -8.60
CA ALA A 203 6.00 -17.95 -8.23
C ALA A 203 5.21 -16.70 -8.61
N ALA A 204 4.71 -15.94 -7.64
CA ALA A 204 4.25 -14.58 -7.89
C ALA A 204 5.42 -13.77 -8.46
N SER A 205 5.18 -12.94 -9.47
CA SER A 205 6.18 -12.05 -10.06
C SER A 205 6.94 -11.28 -8.96
N GLY A 206 8.28 -11.30 -9.00
CA GLY A 206 9.14 -10.70 -7.98
C GLY A 206 9.32 -11.48 -6.67
N SER A 207 9.02 -12.79 -6.65
CA SER A 207 9.17 -13.65 -5.46
C SER A 207 10.55 -14.31 -5.27
N HIS A 208 11.47 -14.10 -6.21
CA HIS A 208 12.80 -14.69 -6.32
C HIS A 208 12.80 -16.23 -6.37
N GLN A 209 11.81 -16.81 -7.04
CA GLN A 209 11.64 -18.27 -7.14
C GLN A 209 11.73 -18.81 -8.56
N GLN A 210 11.61 -17.96 -9.58
CA GLN A 210 11.70 -18.34 -10.97
C GLN A 210 12.59 -17.33 -11.70
N PHE A 211 13.49 -17.84 -12.53
CA PHE A 211 14.46 -17.03 -13.24
C PHE A 211 14.68 -17.56 -14.66
N GLU A 212 14.94 -16.66 -15.58
CA GLU A 212 15.36 -16.96 -16.93
C GLU A 212 16.79 -16.47 -17.15
N PHE A 213 17.59 -17.23 -17.89
CA PHE A 213 18.92 -16.78 -18.30
C PHE A 213 19.34 -17.45 -19.61
N GLN A 214 20.30 -16.84 -20.30
CA GLN A 214 20.78 -17.34 -21.58
C GLN A 214 22.16 -17.99 -21.46
N THR A 215 22.37 -19.06 -22.23
CA THR A 215 23.66 -19.73 -22.39
C THR A 215 23.99 -19.91 -23.88
N GLU A 216 25.20 -20.39 -24.20
CA GLU A 216 25.57 -20.77 -25.58
C GLU A 216 24.61 -21.78 -26.22
N ALA A 217 23.87 -22.54 -25.40
CA ALA A 217 22.96 -23.59 -25.85
C ALA A 217 21.48 -23.17 -25.84
N GLY A 218 21.20 -21.88 -25.63
CA GLY A 218 19.87 -21.30 -25.64
C GLY A 218 19.38 -20.82 -24.26
N ASP A 219 18.10 -20.48 -24.21
CA ASP A 219 17.43 -19.93 -23.04
C ASP A 219 17.12 -21.02 -22.02
N VAL A 220 17.27 -20.69 -20.75
CA VAL A 220 17.14 -21.60 -19.63
C VAL A 220 16.15 -21.04 -18.63
N LEU A 221 15.15 -21.84 -18.29
CA LEU A 221 14.22 -21.56 -17.21
C LEU A 221 14.68 -22.31 -15.96
N MET A 222 14.72 -21.59 -14.84
CA MET A 222 15.15 -22.09 -13.54
C MET A 222 14.08 -21.79 -12.50
N VAL A 223 13.61 -22.82 -11.80
CA VAL A 223 12.62 -22.70 -10.71
C VAL A 223 13.19 -23.26 -9.42
N ARG A 224 12.90 -22.59 -8.30
CA ARG A 224 13.22 -23.08 -6.97
C ARG A 224 12.33 -24.26 -6.63
N VAL A 225 12.92 -25.31 -6.06
CA VAL A 225 12.21 -26.48 -5.52
C VAL A 225 12.54 -26.68 -4.04
N SER A 226 11.71 -27.43 -3.34
CA SER A 226 11.95 -27.76 -1.94
C SER A 226 13.04 -28.82 -1.78
N GLU A 227 13.66 -28.89 -0.60
CA GLU A 227 14.72 -29.88 -0.33
C GLU A 227 14.21 -31.33 -0.36
N ASP A 228 12.92 -31.55 -0.04
CA ASP A 228 12.25 -32.85 -0.09
C ASP A 228 11.71 -33.22 -1.49
N PHE A 229 11.86 -32.36 -2.49
CA PHE A 229 11.44 -32.64 -3.86
C PHE A 229 12.19 -33.84 -4.45
N ILE A 230 11.44 -34.84 -4.91
CA ILE A 230 11.98 -36.03 -5.58
C ILE A 230 11.98 -35.76 -7.08
N ASN A 231 13.17 -35.58 -7.66
CA ASN A 231 13.30 -35.29 -9.09
C ASN A 231 13.39 -36.58 -9.94
N ASP A 232 12.24 -37.13 -10.32
CA ASP A 232 12.10 -38.26 -11.24
C ASP A 232 12.03 -37.84 -12.72
N SER A 233 12.09 -36.54 -13.00
CA SER A 233 12.02 -35.98 -14.35
C SER A 233 13.35 -36.08 -15.12
N GLU A 234 13.26 -35.86 -16.43
CA GLU A 234 14.43 -35.73 -17.32
C GLU A 234 15.23 -34.43 -17.10
N TYR A 235 14.72 -33.49 -16.29
CA TYR A 235 15.30 -32.18 -16.07
C TYR A 235 16.30 -32.17 -14.91
N LEU A 236 17.35 -31.35 -15.02
CA LEU A 236 18.44 -31.27 -14.06
C LEU A 236 18.07 -30.39 -12.86
N ASP A 237 18.32 -30.92 -11.65
CA ASP A 237 18.34 -30.14 -10.42
C ASP A 237 19.74 -30.07 -9.82
N TYR A 238 20.07 -28.95 -9.19
CA TYR A 238 21.37 -28.73 -8.53
C TYR A 238 21.27 -27.65 -7.43
N PRO A 239 22.26 -27.58 -6.51
CA PRO A 239 22.31 -26.51 -5.52
C PRO A 239 22.83 -25.21 -6.15
N PHE A 240 21.99 -24.18 -6.15
CA PHE A 240 22.36 -22.81 -6.51
C PHE A 240 22.90 -22.08 -5.27
N ALA A 241 24.13 -21.57 -5.34
CA ALA A 241 24.84 -21.02 -4.18
C ALA A 241 24.31 -19.66 -3.70
N GLY A 242 23.58 -18.91 -4.54
CA GLY A 242 23.11 -17.57 -4.19
C GLY A 242 24.22 -16.52 -4.08
N GLY A 243 23.97 -15.48 -3.31
CA GLY A 243 24.89 -14.37 -3.03
C GLY A 243 24.34 -13.01 -3.44
N LEU A 244 25.21 -12.00 -3.49
CA LEU A 244 24.83 -10.62 -3.80
C LEU A 244 24.61 -10.42 -5.30
N PHE A 245 23.49 -9.80 -5.64
CA PHE A 245 23.15 -9.36 -7.00
C PHE A 245 22.80 -7.88 -7.00
N ALA A 246 23.21 -7.17 -8.05
CA ALA A 246 22.66 -5.87 -8.41
C ALA A 246 21.42 -6.08 -9.27
N THR A 247 20.32 -5.40 -8.94
CA THR A 247 19.05 -5.50 -9.64
C THR A 247 18.66 -4.18 -10.26
N VAL A 248 18.06 -4.26 -11.44
CA VAL A 248 17.46 -3.12 -12.14
C VAL A 248 16.19 -3.59 -12.84
N ASN A 249 15.13 -2.80 -12.74
CA ASN A 249 13.87 -3.09 -13.42
C ASN A 249 13.92 -2.53 -14.84
N ILE A 250 13.62 -3.36 -15.84
CA ILE A 250 13.73 -3.03 -17.26
C ILE A 250 12.48 -3.56 -17.97
N TYR A 251 11.94 -2.79 -18.90
CA TYR A 251 10.88 -3.29 -19.77
C TYR A 251 11.48 -4.09 -20.93
N LEU A 252 10.87 -5.21 -21.31
CA LEU A 252 11.43 -6.11 -22.34
C LEU A 252 11.47 -5.52 -23.76
N ASP A 253 10.74 -4.42 -24.00
CA ASP A 253 10.80 -3.64 -25.24
C ASP A 253 11.99 -2.63 -25.26
N GLU A 254 12.80 -2.57 -24.20
CA GLU A 254 14.06 -1.81 -24.11
C GLU A 254 15.28 -2.71 -24.40
N ASP A 255 16.43 -2.11 -24.74
CA ASP A 255 17.66 -2.86 -25.02
C ASP A 255 18.29 -3.41 -23.72
N LEU A 256 17.99 -4.68 -23.41
CA LEU A 256 18.57 -5.42 -22.30
C LEU A 256 20.11 -5.45 -22.33
N GLY A 257 20.72 -5.52 -23.52
CA GLY A 257 22.17 -5.54 -23.68
C GLY A 257 22.81 -4.19 -23.34
N GLN A 258 22.19 -3.08 -23.75
CA GLN A 258 22.61 -1.73 -23.35
C GLN A 258 22.47 -1.54 -21.85
N CYS A 259 21.33 -1.93 -21.27
CA CYS A 259 21.09 -1.84 -19.83
C CYS A 259 22.13 -2.65 -19.03
N PHE A 260 22.45 -3.87 -19.47
CA PHE A 260 23.50 -4.68 -18.86
C PHE A 260 24.87 -3.98 -18.89
N ARG A 261 25.27 -3.42 -20.04
CA ARG A 261 26.54 -2.68 -20.17
C ARG A 261 26.59 -1.45 -19.27
N ALA A 262 25.50 -0.69 -19.20
CA ALA A 262 25.36 0.48 -18.34
C ALA A 262 25.45 0.09 -16.85
N LEU A 263 24.78 -0.99 -16.43
CA LEU A 263 24.83 -1.54 -15.09
C LEU A 263 26.26 -1.92 -14.69
N VAL A 264 26.96 -2.66 -15.54
CA VAL A 264 28.36 -3.04 -15.32
C VAL A 264 29.27 -1.81 -15.20
N ARG A 265 29.09 -0.81 -16.08
CA ARG A 265 29.87 0.45 -16.04
C ARG A 265 29.66 1.19 -14.72
N GLN A 266 28.41 1.33 -14.26
CA GLN A 266 28.10 1.97 -12.97
C GLN A 266 28.65 1.19 -11.78
N LEU A 267 28.53 -0.14 -11.77
CA LEU A 267 29.10 -0.99 -10.73
C LEU A 267 30.64 -0.90 -10.69
N ASN A 268 31.30 -0.76 -11.84
CA ASN A 268 32.75 -0.58 -11.89
C ASN A 268 33.21 0.81 -11.44
N ALA A 269 32.34 1.83 -11.49
CA ALA A 269 32.61 3.15 -10.90
C ALA A 269 32.17 3.25 -9.42
N ASN A 270 31.33 2.32 -8.94
CA ASN A 270 30.80 2.34 -7.59
C ASN A 270 31.90 2.10 -6.55
N PRO A 271 32.02 2.92 -5.48
CA PRO A 271 33.07 2.76 -4.47
C PRO A 271 32.84 1.58 -3.52
N TYR A 272 31.65 0.99 -3.49
CA TYR A 272 31.24 -0.04 -2.53
C TYR A 272 30.99 -1.41 -3.14
N TYR A 273 30.66 -1.50 -4.44
CA TYR A 273 30.36 -2.74 -5.12
C TYR A 273 31.09 -2.82 -6.46
N GLN A 274 31.22 -4.02 -7.01
CA GLN A 274 31.71 -4.24 -8.37
C GLN A 274 31.15 -5.54 -8.93
N PHE A 275 31.22 -5.70 -10.24
CA PHE A 275 30.85 -6.96 -10.90
C PHE A 275 31.72 -8.13 -10.43
N ALA A 276 31.11 -9.30 -10.22
CA ALA A 276 31.76 -10.50 -9.70
C ALA A 276 32.29 -11.41 -10.82
N TYR A 277 33.52 -11.15 -11.27
CA TYR A 277 34.24 -12.01 -12.20
C TYR A 277 34.91 -13.22 -11.50
N CYS A 278 34.90 -14.37 -12.17
CA CYS A 278 35.74 -15.54 -11.93
C CYS A 278 37.19 -15.28 -12.39
N THR A 279 38.12 -16.14 -11.97
CA THR A 279 39.56 -16.03 -12.34
C THR A 279 39.83 -16.19 -13.83
N ASP A 280 38.92 -16.83 -14.56
CA ASP A 280 38.96 -17.00 -16.02
C ASP A 280 38.25 -15.85 -16.78
N GLY A 281 37.74 -14.84 -16.07
CA GLY A 281 37.02 -13.70 -16.65
C GLY A 281 35.53 -13.95 -16.88
N THR A 282 35.00 -15.15 -16.60
CA THR A 282 33.57 -15.43 -16.67
C THR A 282 32.82 -14.84 -15.48
N SER A 283 31.49 -14.73 -15.56
CA SER A 283 30.67 -14.27 -14.43
C SER A 283 30.49 -15.38 -13.39
N ARG A 284 30.48 -15.04 -12.09
CA ARG A 284 30.24 -16.00 -11.00
C ARG A 284 28.90 -16.75 -11.15
N HIS A 285 27.88 -16.06 -11.62
CA HIS A 285 26.56 -16.59 -11.97
C HIS A 285 26.11 -16.00 -13.32
N PRO A 286 25.25 -16.67 -14.09
CA PRO A 286 24.63 -16.04 -15.26
C PRO A 286 23.82 -14.80 -14.83
N THR A 287 23.65 -13.85 -15.74
CA THR A 287 22.68 -12.76 -15.56
C THR A 287 21.28 -13.36 -15.57
N LEU A 288 20.52 -13.13 -14.51
CA LEU A 288 19.17 -13.66 -14.36
C LEU A 288 18.15 -12.59 -14.72
N LEU A 289 17.03 -13.00 -15.30
CA LEU A 289 15.82 -12.23 -15.47
C LEU A 289 14.71 -12.84 -14.61
N GLU A 290 13.90 -12.00 -14.00
CA GLU A 290 12.72 -12.42 -13.26
C GLU A 290 11.55 -11.48 -13.59
N ASP A 291 10.37 -12.03 -13.81
CA ASP A 291 9.18 -11.27 -14.16
C ASP A 291 8.69 -10.39 -13.00
N LEU A 292 8.25 -9.19 -13.34
CA LEU A 292 7.57 -8.22 -12.46
C LEU A 292 6.21 -7.83 -13.04
N ILE A 293 5.34 -7.28 -12.20
CA ILE A 293 4.06 -6.70 -12.64
C ILE A 293 4.31 -5.26 -13.09
N SER A 294 3.93 -4.93 -14.33
CA SER A 294 4.01 -3.56 -14.80
C SER A 294 2.96 -2.68 -14.11
N PRO A 295 3.33 -1.47 -13.64
CA PRO A 295 2.36 -0.51 -13.10
C PRO A 295 1.28 -0.07 -14.08
N ASP A 296 1.54 -0.18 -15.40
CA ASP A 296 0.61 0.18 -16.46
C ASP A 296 -0.13 -1.00 -17.09
N ASP A 297 0.24 -2.23 -16.72
CA ASP A 297 -0.26 -3.52 -17.24
C ASP A 297 -0.23 -3.64 -18.78
N LYS A 298 0.61 -2.84 -19.45
CA LYS A 298 0.72 -2.77 -20.93
C LYS A 298 2.06 -3.24 -21.47
N ARG A 299 3.13 -3.05 -20.70
CA ARG A 299 4.50 -3.44 -21.07
C ARG A 299 4.95 -4.59 -20.20
N GLU A 300 5.72 -5.53 -20.75
CA GLU A 300 6.33 -6.60 -19.97
C GLU A 300 7.52 -6.05 -19.18
N LEU A 301 7.49 -6.22 -17.85
CA LEU A 301 8.51 -5.70 -16.94
C LEU A 301 9.27 -6.87 -16.32
N VAL A 302 10.59 -6.81 -16.36
CA VAL A 302 11.48 -7.79 -15.68
C VAL A 302 12.44 -7.07 -14.74
N THR A 303 12.96 -7.78 -13.76
CA THR A 303 14.16 -7.37 -13.02
C THR A 303 15.35 -8.16 -13.54
N MET A 304 16.42 -7.45 -13.89
CA MET A 304 17.70 -8.05 -14.29
C MET A 304 18.61 -8.12 -13.08
N LEU A 305 19.06 -9.33 -12.72
CA LEU A 305 19.95 -9.59 -11.60
C LEU A 305 21.36 -9.93 -12.09
N VAL A 306 22.34 -9.12 -11.71
CA VAL A 306 23.75 -9.26 -12.08
C VAL A 306 24.60 -9.54 -10.84
N PRO A 307 25.45 -10.58 -10.81
CA PRO A 307 26.21 -10.91 -9.60
C PRO A 307 27.27 -9.86 -9.27
N VAL A 308 27.35 -9.49 -7.99
CA VAL A 308 28.28 -8.47 -7.48
C VAL A 308 29.08 -8.96 -6.29
N LYS A 309 30.20 -8.27 -6.04
CA LYS A 309 30.97 -8.38 -4.81
C LYS A 309 31.18 -7.00 -4.19
N LYS A 310 31.27 -6.96 -2.86
CA LYS A 310 31.51 -5.73 -2.09
C LYS A 310 32.99 -5.34 -2.20
N ARG A 311 33.28 -4.06 -2.42
CA ARG A 311 34.62 -3.47 -2.31
C ARG A 311 34.94 -3.22 -0.83
N MET A 312 36.23 -3.26 -0.47
CA MET A 312 36.65 -2.67 0.80
C MET A 312 36.44 -1.15 0.68
N ALA A 313 35.52 -0.60 1.47
CA ALA A 313 35.23 0.83 1.44
C ALA A 313 36.44 1.63 1.93
N ASP A 314 36.76 2.73 1.25
CA ASP A 314 37.87 3.61 1.64
C ASP A 314 37.58 4.26 3.01
N PRO A 315 38.41 4.01 4.04
CA PRO A 315 38.22 4.62 5.36
C PRO A 315 38.27 6.15 5.33
N ALA A 316 38.92 6.78 4.33
CA ALA A 316 39.01 8.24 4.20
C ALA A 316 37.66 8.91 3.91
N LEU A 317 36.62 8.15 3.60
CA LEU A 317 35.25 8.64 3.40
C LEU A 317 34.48 8.84 4.71
N PHE A 318 35.10 8.52 5.86
CA PHE A 318 34.48 8.58 7.19
C PHE A 318 35.27 9.49 8.13
N ASP A 319 34.59 10.11 9.09
CA ASP A 319 35.24 10.88 10.15
C ASP A 319 36.19 10.00 10.98
N PRO A 320 37.32 10.54 11.47
CA PRO A 320 38.23 9.79 12.32
C PRO A 320 37.57 9.41 13.65
N PRO A 321 37.95 8.26 14.25
CA PRO A 321 37.46 7.89 15.57
C PRO A 321 37.93 8.88 16.63
N ILE A 322 37.12 9.03 17.68
CA ILE A 322 37.36 9.94 18.80
C ILE A 322 37.65 9.11 20.04
N GLU A 323 38.74 9.40 20.74
CA GLU A 323 39.07 8.78 22.03
C GLU A 323 38.27 9.46 23.16
N ILE A 324 37.73 8.66 24.08
CA ILE A 324 37.01 9.13 25.27
C ILE A 324 37.76 8.68 26.52
N THR A 325 37.97 9.61 27.46
CA THR A 325 38.64 9.33 28.74
C THR A 325 37.69 9.36 29.95
N ASP A 326 36.56 10.08 29.84
CA ASP A 326 35.61 10.29 30.94
C ASP A 326 34.48 9.25 30.88
N ILE A 327 34.81 7.98 31.07
CA ILE A 327 33.84 6.87 31.09
C ILE A 327 34.28 5.75 32.02
N THR A 328 33.33 5.10 32.70
CA THR A 328 33.58 3.99 33.62
C THR A 328 33.36 2.62 32.96
N ILE A 329 33.97 1.56 33.50
CA ILE A 329 33.76 0.19 33.02
C ILE A 329 32.28 -0.21 33.10
N ALA A 330 31.59 0.19 34.17
CA ALA A 330 30.16 -0.10 34.34
C ALA A 330 29.29 0.56 33.25
N GLU A 331 29.60 1.78 32.83
CA GLU A 331 28.90 2.46 31.74
C GLU A 331 29.14 1.77 30.39
N ILE A 332 30.38 1.33 30.13
CA ILE A 332 30.75 0.58 28.92
C ILE A 332 29.99 -0.76 28.87
N GLU A 333 29.95 -1.49 29.97
CA GLU A 333 29.24 -2.78 30.04
C GLU A 333 27.73 -2.60 29.93
N ALA A 334 27.15 -1.54 30.50
CA ALA A 334 25.72 -1.25 30.40
C ALA A 334 25.26 -1.01 28.95
N VAL A 335 26.09 -0.38 28.12
CA VAL A 335 25.78 -0.15 26.69
C VAL A 335 26.20 -1.32 25.78
N ASN A 336 26.82 -2.36 26.32
CA ASN A 336 27.24 -3.57 25.59
C ASN A 336 26.79 -4.85 26.33
N PRO A 337 25.47 -5.11 26.47
CA PRO A 337 24.99 -6.27 27.20
C PRO A 337 25.35 -7.58 26.49
N VAL A 338 25.76 -8.59 27.27
CA VAL A 338 26.08 -9.94 26.77
C VAL A 338 24.81 -10.68 26.39
N LEU A 339 24.79 -11.26 25.18
CA LEU A 339 23.70 -12.12 24.70
C LEU A 339 23.90 -13.58 25.13
N TRP A 340 25.11 -14.10 24.93
CA TRP A 340 25.56 -15.41 25.44
C TRP A 340 27.07 -15.38 25.63
N GLU A 341 27.57 -16.28 26.48
CA GLU A 341 28.99 -16.44 26.80
C GLU A 341 29.36 -17.92 26.76
N ILE A 342 30.55 -18.23 26.22
CA ILE A 342 31.15 -19.56 26.23
C ILE A 342 32.50 -19.48 26.93
N ASP A 343 32.65 -20.29 27.98
CA ASP A 343 33.95 -20.64 28.53
C ASP A 343 34.61 -21.64 27.58
N VAL A 344 35.69 -21.22 26.89
CA VAL A 344 36.35 -22.04 25.86
C VAL A 344 36.94 -23.29 26.52
N PRO A 345 36.59 -24.51 26.04
CA PRO A 345 37.22 -25.74 26.48
C PRO A 345 38.67 -25.75 26.03
N LEU A 346 39.57 -25.39 26.94
CA LEU A 346 40.98 -25.18 26.62
C LEU A 346 41.64 -26.44 26.07
N ASP A 347 41.14 -27.63 26.41
CA ASP A 347 41.61 -28.94 25.93
C ASP A 347 41.21 -29.28 24.48
N LYS A 348 40.23 -28.56 23.92
CA LYS A 348 39.68 -28.78 22.58
C LYS A 348 40.10 -27.72 21.57
N MET A 349 41.09 -26.88 21.88
CA MET A 349 41.58 -25.87 20.94
C MET A 349 42.33 -26.52 19.76
N THR A 350 42.16 -25.98 18.56
CA THR A 350 42.77 -26.51 17.34
C THR A 350 44.06 -25.74 17.01
N PRO A 351 45.25 -26.40 16.99
CA PRO A 351 46.49 -25.76 16.61
C PRO A 351 46.53 -25.44 15.10
N ILE A 352 46.94 -24.22 14.75
CA ILE A 352 47.16 -23.76 13.36
C ILE A 352 48.66 -23.55 13.16
N ASN A 353 49.24 -24.16 12.12
CA ASN A 353 50.68 -24.13 11.82
C ASN A 353 51.58 -24.74 12.91
N SER A 354 51.05 -25.71 13.67
CA SER A 354 51.80 -26.53 14.65
C SER A 354 52.54 -25.74 15.75
N PRO A 355 51.87 -24.89 16.55
CA PRO A 355 52.43 -24.34 17.79
C PRO A 355 52.66 -25.44 18.83
N HIS A 356 53.44 -25.12 19.88
CA HIS A 356 53.41 -25.91 21.10
C HIS A 356 52.09 -25.67 21.83
N TYR A 357 51.44 -26.74 22.23
CA TYR A 357 50.18 -26.72 22.95
C TYR A 357 50.07 -27.97 23.82
N LYS A 358 49.93 -27.77 25.13
CA LYS A 358 49.77 -28.86 26.10
C LYS A 358 48.83 -28.44 27.24
N VAL A 359 47.82 -29.25 27.50
CA VAL A 359 46.96 -29.11 28.68
C VAL A 359 47.70 -29.69 29.89
N LEU A 360 47.77 -28.93 30.97
CA LEU A 360 48.39 -29.31 32.24
C LEU A 360 47.35 -29.93 33.18
N ASP A 361 47.82 -30.64 34.21
CA ASP A 361 46.95 -31.32 35.20
C ASP A 361 46.07 -30.34 35.99
N ASN A 362 46.46 -29.07 36.07
CA ASN A 362 45.70 -28.00 36.71
C ASN A 362 44.63 -27.38 35.78
N GLY A 363 44.47 -27.89 34.54
CA GLY A 363 43.51 -27.40 33.55
C GLY A 363 44.00 -26.23 32.70
N GLU A 364 45.21 -25.71 32.94
CA GLU A 364 45.79 -24.62 32.15
C GLU A 364 46.39 -25.14 30.84
N VAL A 365 46.45 -24.27 29.84
CA VAL A 365 47.12 -24.56 28.57
C VAL A 365 48.47 -23.87 28.51
N GLU A 366 49.51 -24.68 28.38
CA GLU A 366 50.85 -24.25 28.03
C GLU A 366 50.95 -24.06 26.50
N TYR A 367 51.33 -22.86 26.06
CA TYR A 367 51.41 -22.47 24.66
C TYR A 367 52.67 -21.65 24.33
N THR A 368 53.32 -21.98 23.21
CA THR A 368 54.29 -21.08 22.57
C THR A 368 54.20 -21.19 21.04
N GLY A 369 54.13 -20.04 20.38
CA GLY A 369 54.05 -19.93 18.92
C GLY A 369 55.42 -19.83 18.24
N TRP A 370 56.44 -19.31 18.94
CA TRP A 370 57.76 -18.88 18.43
C TRP A 370 57.73 -17.80 17.34
N ILE A 371 56.74 -17.86 16.45
CA ILE A 371 56.46 -16.94 15.35
C ILE A 371 54.96 -16.68 15.36
N GLY A 372 54.53 -15.43 15.18
CA GLY A 372 53.12 -15.02 15.23
C GLY A 372 52.14 -15.76 14.28
N THR A 373 52.61 -16.59 13.34
CA THR A 373 51.74 -17.40 12.47
C THR A 373 51.27 -18.72 13.08
N ARG A 374 51.81 -19.13 14.24
CA ARG A 374 51.46 -20.39 14.91
C ARG A 374 50.54 -20.13 16.09
N VAL A 375 49.26 -20.40 15.92
CA VAL A 375 48.19 -19.91 16.81
C VAL A 375 47.22 -21.02 17.20
N LEU A 376 46.35 -20.74 18.18
CA LEU A 376 45.32 -21.66 18.66
C LEU A 376 43.94 -21.16 18.29
N ASN A 377 43.18 -21.96 17.56
CA ASN A 377 41.78 -21.70 17.30
C ASN A 377 40.94 -22.19 18.49
N THR A 378 40.16 -21.30 19.09
CA THR A 378 39.26 -21.63 20.21
C THR A 378 38.08 -22.50 19.79
N ASN A 379 37.83 -22.63 18.48
CA ASN A 379 36.66 -23.24 17.86
C ASN A 379 35.33 -22.58 18.27
N VAL A 380 35.37 -21.38 18.87
CA VAL A 380 34.20 -20.58 19.20
C VAL A 380 34.10 -19.43 18.20
N ALA A 381 33.02 -19.40 17.44
CA ALA A 381 32.76 -18.37 16.45
C ALA A 381 31.80 -17.31 17.00
N VAL A 382 32.10 -16.04 16.71
CA VAL A 382 31.27 -14.87 17.04
C VAL A 382 31.17 -13.94 15.84
N LYS A 383 30.14 -13.10 15.83
CA LYS A 383 30.01 -11.97 14.90
C LYS A 383 30.05 -10.64 15.68
N PHE A 384 30.29 -9.54 14.99
CA PHE A 384 30.18 -8.22 15.62
C PHE A 384 28.73 -7.94 16.07
N PRO A 385 28.50 -7.33 17.24
CA PRO A 385 29.47 -6.97 18.29
C PRO A 385 29.84 -8.17 19.18
N PHE A 386 31.09 -8.25 19.64
CA PHE A 386 31.55 -9.33 20.52
C PHE A 386 32.53 -8.85 21.59
N ARG A 387 32.74 -9.70 22.59
CA ARG A 387 33.69 -9.51 23.69
C ARG A 387 34.56 -10.76 23.85
N VAL A 388 35.84 -10.56 24.14
CA VAL A 388 36.78 -11.64 24.48
C VAL A 388 37.49 -11.27 25.77
N ASP A 389 37.46 -12.18 26.73
CA ASP A 389 38.21 -12.09 27.98
C ASP A 389 39.26 -13.21 28.01
N VAL A 390 40.51 -12.87 28.29
CA VAL A 390 41.58 -13.86 28.44
C VAL A 390 42.30 -13.62 29.76
N GLU A 391 42.45 -14.71 30.52
CA GLU A 391 43.29 -14.74 31.71
C GLU A 391 44.53 -15.60 31.43
N TRP A 392 45.70 -14.99 31.47
CA TRP A 392 46.96 -15.67 31.16
C TRP A 392 48.12 -15.13 31.98
N ARG A 393 49.19 -15.92 32.06
CA ARG A 393 50.50 -15.47 32.52
C ARG A 393 51.57 -15.82 31.51
N THR A 394 52.69 -15.10 31.57
CA THR A 394 53.85 -15.33 30.71
C THR A 394 55.05 -15.71 31.56
N ASP A 395 55.73 -16.79 31.21
CA ASP A 395 57.02 -17.16 31.77
C ASP A 395 58.14 -16.62 30.88
N PHE A 396 58.80 -15.58 31.37
CA PHE A 396 59.90 -14.90 30.70
C PHE A 396 61.26 -15.58 30.91
N SER A 397 61.37 -16.62 31.74
CA SER A 397 62.64 -17.33 31.97
C SER A 397 63.20 -17.98 30.70
N ARG A 398 62.34 -18.23 29.70
CA ARG A 398 62.70 -18.80 28.40
C ARG A 398 62.92 -17.75 27.30
N ALA A 399 62.89 -16.46 27.63
CA ALA A 399 63.08 -15.36 26.67
C ALA A 399 64.56 -15.05 26.35
N GLU A 400 65.52 -15.81 26.91
CA GLU A 400 66.97 -15.49 26.91
C GLU A 400 67.65 -15.38 25.53
N PHE A 401 67.06 -15.89 24.45
CA PHE A 401 67.72 -15.97 23.15
C PHE A 401 67.37 -14.85 22.15
N GLY A 402 66.39 -13.98 22.47
CA GLY A 402 66.17 -12.70 21.80
C GLY A 402 65.85 -12.73 20.29
N TYR A 403 65.25 -13.82 19.79
CA TYR A 403 64.97 -13.99 18.36
C TYR A 403 63.66 -13.34 17.86
N GLY A 404 62.85 -12.73 18.75
CA GLY A 404 61.52 -12.19 18.41
C GLY A 404 61.29 -10.75 18.84
N SER A 405 60.54 -10.01 18.04
CA SER A 405 59.87 -8.76 18.44
C SER A 405 58.52 -9.09 19.10
N SER A 406 58.17 -8.45 20.22
CA SER A 406 56.92 -8.67 20.98
C SER A 406 56.92 -9.86 21.95
N GLU A 407 58.03 -10.11 22.64
CA GLU A 407 58.08 -11.10 23.72
C GLU A 407 56.97 -10.88 24.77
N GLY A 408 56.22 -11.95 25.03
CA GLY A 408 55.11 -11.95 25.98
C GLY A 408 53.85 -11.22 25.51
N SER A 409 53.71 -10.91 24.22
CA SER A 409 52.46 -10.36 23.66
C SER A 409 51.30 -11.35 23.73
N LEU A 410 50.07 -10.86 23.78
CA LEU A 410 48.88 -11.68 23.54
C LEU A 410 48.16 -11.14 22.31
N ASP A 411 48.00 -11.99 21.32
CA ASP A 411 47.33 -11.69 20.06
C ASP A 411 45.97 -12.38 20.01
N ILE A 412 44.91 -11.62 19.74
CA ILE A 412 43.56 -12.15 19.52
C ILE A 412 43.14 -11.79 18.09
N HIS A 413 42.64 -12.78 17.35
CA HIS A 413 42.20 -12.63 15.97
C HIS A 413 40.75 -13.06 15.83
N HIS A 414 40.06 -12.45 14.86
CA HIS A 414 38.69 -12.78 14.48
C HIS A 414 38.69 -13.27 13.03
N GLY A 415 38.68 -14.59 12.86
CA GLY A 415 38.84 -15.27 11.57
C GLY A 415 40.26 -15.75 11.28
N SER A 416 40.42 -16.50 10.18
CA SER A 416 41.67 -17.17 9.79
C SER A 416 42.75 -16.22 9.25
N ASP A 417 42.42 -14.97 8.98
CA ASP A 417 43.40 -13.96 8.57
C ASP A 417 44.13 -13.36 9.78
N ILE A 418 45.26 -13.98 10.12
CA ILE A 418 46.07 -13.66 11.30
C ILE A 418 46.87 -12.37 11.17
N ASN A 419 46.81 -11.66 10.04
CA ASN A 419 47.49 -10.37 9.89
C ASN A 419 46.82 -9.24 10.69
N PHE A 420 45.58 -9.45 11.16
CA PHE A 420 44.77 -8.44 11.81
C PHE A 420 44.46 -8.81 13.26
N ALA A 421 45.41 -8.53 14.17
CA ALA A 421 45.32 -8.88 15.58
C ALA A 421 44.87 -7.71 16.48
N PHE A 422 44.25 -8.06 17.60
CA PHE A 422 44.10 -7.21 18.78
C PHE A 422 45.18 -7.64 19.78
N CYS A 423 46.20 -6.81 19.92
CA CYS A 423 47.44 -7.15 20.60
C CYS A 423 47.63 -6.32 21.87
N VAL A 424 47.95 -7.01 22.96
CA VAL A 424 48.45 -6.42 24.22
C VAL A 424 49.91 -6.80 24.40
N ASN A 425 50.68 -5.90 25.00
CA ASN A 425 52.11 -6.07 25.26
C ASN A 425 52.95 -6.27 23.98
N ALA A 426 52.62 -5.52 22.92
CA ALA A 426 53.26 -5.60 21.61
C ALA A 426 54.61 -4.85 21.57
N GLY A 427 55.48 -5.23 20.63
CA GLY A 427 56.69 -4.46 20.31
C GLY A 427 57.76 -4.50 21.41
N ASN A 428 57.77 -5.56 22.21
CA ASN A 428 58.79 -5.78 23.24
C ASN A 428 60.09 -6.32 22.64
N ASN A 429 61.20 -5.85 23.18
CA ASN A 429 62.55 -6.20 22.75
C ASN A 429 63.32 -6.84 23.91
N PRO A 430 64.29 -7.73 23.65
CA PRO A 430 65.18 -8.24 24.69
C PRO A 430 65.94 -7.15 25.46
N ASP A 431 66.21 -6.00 24.83
CA ASP A 431 66.63 -4.79 25.56
C ASP A 431 65.37 -4.05 26.06
N ASP A 432 65.12 -4.11 27.36
CA ASP A 432 63.98 -3.45 28.03
C ASP A 432 63.83 -1.97 27.67
N ARG A 433 64.93 -1.27 27.33
CA ARG A 433 64.89 0.14 26.92
C ARG A 433 64.21 0.36 25.57
N LEU A 434 64.19 -0.66 24.73
CA LEU A 434 63.58 -0.67 23.40
C LEU A 434 62.17 -1.28 23.42
N SER A 435 61.72 -1.82 24.56
CA SER A 435 60.38 -2.41 24.71
C SER A 435 59.27 -1.34 24.71
N MET A 436 58.32 -1.51 23.80
CA MET A 436 57.24 -0.55 23.60
C MET A 436 56.04 -0.80 24.52
N GLU A 437 55.84 -2.03 25.01
CA GLU A 437 54.68 -2.46 25.81
C GLU A 437 53.37 -1.92 25.21
N ALA A 438 53.27 -2.01 23.89
CA ALA A 438 52.27 -1.27 23.14
C ALA A 438 50.93 -1.99 23.12
N LEU A 439 49.86 -1.19 23.08
CA LEU A 439 48.53 -1.65 22.67
C LEU A 439 48.42 -1.44 21.17
N THR A 440 48.19 -2.51 20.39
CA THR A 440 48.06 -2.41 18.92
C THR A 440 46.80 -3.14 18.47
N PHE A 441 46.02 -2.56 17.57
CA PHE A 441 44.88 -3.26 17.00
C PHE A 441 44.55 -2.79 15.59
N TYR A 442 43.76 -3.60 14.90
CA TYR A 442 43.20 -3.26 13.59
C TYR A 442 41.69 -3.02 13.74
N GLN A 443 41.21 -1.91 13.19
CA GLN A 443 39.77 -1.66 13.21
C GLN A 443 39.00 -2.76 12.45
N PRO A 444 37.85 -3.24 12.97
CA PRO A 444 36.95 -4.12 12.24
C PRO A 444 36.61 -3.63 10.84
N ILE A 445 36.45 -4.57 9.90
CA ILE A 445 36.07 -4.36 8.49
C ILE A 445 37.13 -3.63 7.65
N PHE A 446 37.63 -2.50 8.14
CA PHE A 446 38.49 -1.56 7.40
C PHE A 446 39.98 -1.81 7.56
N LYS A 447 40.38 -2.51 8.64
CA LYS A 447 41.76 -2.96 8.87
C LYS A 447 42.80 -1.83 8.95
N ASN A 448 42.40 -0.65 9.39
CA ASN A 448 43.33 0.41 9.77
C ASN A 448 44.05 0.05 11.07
N ARG A 449 45.37 0.23 11.12
CA ARG A 449 46.19 -0.09 12.29
C ARG A 449 46.24 1.09 13.27
N TYR A 450 45.98 0.82 14.54
CA TYR A 450 46.12 1.74 15.67
C TYR A 450 47.22 1.23 16.60
N HIS A 451 48.03 2.14 17.13
CA HIS A 451 49.23 1.80 17.89
C HIS A 451 49.50 2.83 19.00
N PHE A 452 49.55 2.35 20.24
CA PHE A 452 49.70 3.19 21.43
C PHE A 452 50.81 2.65 22.34
N ASN A 453 51.92 3.39 22.45
CA ASN A 453 53.06 3.01 23.30
C ASN A 453 52.67 2.98 24.78
N LYS A 454 53.24 2.04 25.54
CA LYS A 454 53.09 1.87 27.00
C LYS A 454 51.68 1.57 27.51
N ARG A 455 50.67 1.58 26.65
CA ARG A 455 49.28 1.31 27.06
C ARG A 455 48.95 -0.18 27.16
N GLY A 456 49.74 -1.06 26.57
CA GLY A 456 49.55 -2.52 26.60
C GLY A 456 50.38 -3.24 27.67
N GLN A 457 50.97 -2.52 28.62
CA GLN A 457 51.79 -3.10 29.67
C GLN A 457 51.02 -4.12 30.52
N ILE A 458 51.70 -5.20 30.90
CA ILE A 458 51.17 -6.29 31.74
C ILE A 458 52.02 -6.46 33.00
N ASN A 459 51.47 -7.17 33.98
CA ASN A 459 52.22 -7.64 35.15
C ASN A 459 53.13 -8.81 34.73
N HIS A 460 54.44 -8.65 34.91
CA HIS A 460 55.41 -9.72 34.62
C HIS A 460 55.30 -10.90 35.59
N ASP A 461 54.98 -10.61 36.86
CA ASP A 461 54.80 -11.60 37.90
C ASP A 461 53.30 -11.84 38.15
N GLY A 462 52.78 -12.98 37.67
CA GLY A 462 51.41 -13.43 37.93
C GLY A 462 50.48 -13.41 36.72
N TYR A 463 49.17 -13.49 36.98
CA TYR A 463 48.14 -13.52 35.94
C TYR A 463 47.72 -12.11 35.54
N ASN A 464 47.45 -11.97 34.26
CA ASN A 464 46.90 -10.80 33.64
C ASN A 464 45.52 -11.11 33.08
N ARG A 465 44.64 -10.11 33.10
CA ARG A 465 43.33 -10.17 32.47
C ARG A 465 43.25 -9.11 31.40
N VAL A 466 42.89 -9.52 30.19
CA VAL A 466 42.52 -8.60 29.11
C VAL A 466 41.07 -8.81 28.76
N THR A 467 40.37 -7.70 28.53
CA THR A 467 39.05 -7.68 27.92
C THR A 467 39.08 -6.79 26.70
N TRP A 468 38.72 -7.35 25.54
CA TRP A 468 38.41 -6.58 24.34
C TRP A 468 36.90 -6.55 24.13
N ILE A 469 36.33 -5.34 24.00
CA ILE A 469 34.91 -5.12 23.68
C ILE A 469 34.85 -4.42 22.33
N LEU A 470 34.28 -5.11 21.33
CA LEU A 470 34.08 -4.59 19.99
C LEU A 470 32.58 -4.35 19.80
N GLY A 471 32.12 -3.25 20.39
CA GLY A 471 30.72 -2.86 20.50
C GLY A 471 30.19 -2.05 19.32
N GLN A 472 28.87 -1.82 19.32
CA GLN A 472 28.20 -0.94 18.34
C GLN A 472 28.56 0.54 18.52
N THR A 473 28.94 0.93 19.73
CA THR A 473 29.17 2.33 20.12
C THR A 473 30.60 2.58 20.58
N HIS A 474 31.27 1.57 21.12
CA HIS A 474 32.61 1.67 21.69
C HIS A 474 33.50 0.51 21.23
N LEU A 475 34.77 0.80 20.98
CA LEU A 475 35.86 -0.18 20.88
C LEU A 475 36.77 0.03 22.08
N VAL A 476 36.91 -0.99 22.93
CA VAL A 476 37.53 -0.84 24.25
C VAL A 476 38.57 -1.94 24.50
N ALA A 477 39.69 -1.55 25.10
CA ALA A 477 40.69 -2.43 25.66
C ALA A 477 40.84 -2.18 27.16
N ILE A 478 40.60 -3.22 27.96
CA ILE A 478 40.77 -3.20 29.42
C ILE A 478 41.88 -4.20 29.77
N VAL A 479 42.87 -3.76 30.55
CA VAL A 479 43.97 -4.62 31.03
C VAL A 479 44.05 -4.46 32.54
N ASN A 480 43.93 -5.57 33.27
CA ASN A 480 44.00 -5.60 34.74
C ASN A 480 43.09 -4.56 35.42
N ASP A 481 41.81 -4.55 35.02
CA ASP A 481 40.76 -3.65 35.51
C ASP A 481 40.98 -2.14 35.22
N GLU A 482 41.92 -1.80 34.32
CA GLU A 482 42.17 -0.44 33.86
C GLU A 482 41.77 -0.26 32.38
N ILE A 483 41.01 0.80 32.07
CA ILE A 483 40.67 1.16 30.68
C ILE A 483 41.92 1.72 30.01
N ARG A 484 42.56 0.92 29.14
CA ARG A 484 43.77 1.32 28.39
C ARG A 484 43.44 2.07 27.10
N TYR A 485 42.26 1.84 26.54
CA TYR A 485 41.74 2.57 25.40
C TYR A 485 40.21 2.45 25.32
N CYS A 486 39.54 3.56 24.98
CA CYS A 486 38.12 3.59 24.64
C CYS A 486 37.90 4.59 23.51
N GLY A 487 37.47 4.10 22.34
CA GLY A 487 37.19 4.95 21.18
C GLY A 487 35.76 4.79 20.67
N VAL A 488 35.23 5.89 20.14
CA VAL A 488 33.91 5.99 19.50
C VAL A 488 34.04 6.48 18.07
N ASN A 489 32.94 6.48 17.33
CA ASN A 489 32.87 6.97 15.94
C ASN A 489 33.80 6.22 14.98
N PHE A 490 34.08 4.94 15.23
CA PHE A 490 34.76 4.12 14.25
C PHE A 490 33.86 3.87 13.04
N PRO A 491 34.39 3.89 11.80
CA PRO A 491 33.59 3.65 10.60
C PRO A 491 32.67 2.43 10.67
N TYR A 492 33.12 1.30 11.23
CA TYR A 492 32.32 0.08 11.35
C TYR A 492 31.05 0.24 12.21
N MET A 493 31.03 1.18 13.16
CA MET A 493 29.88 1.46 14.04
C MET A 493 28.68 2.06 13.30
N SER A 494 28.91 2.60 12.09
CA SER A 494 27.85 3.11 11.23
C SER A 494 27.15 2.02 10.40
N PHE A 495 27.77 0.84 10.23
CA PHE A 495 27.30 -0.24 9.36
C PHE A 495 26.30 -1.16 10.05
N ASP A 496 25.50 -1.86 9.23
CA ASP A 496 24.64 -2.95 9.68
C ASP A 496 25.47 -4.23 9.89
N LEU A 497 25.92 -4.44 11.13
CA LEU A 497 26.80 -5.55 11.52
C LEU A 497 26.10 -6.93 11.44
N ASN A 498 24.79 -6.99 11.22
CA ASN A 498 24.08 -8.26 11.04
C ASN A 498 24.54 -9.05 9.81
N ARG A 499 25.15 -8.38 8.84
CA ARG A 499 25.62 -8.99 7.58
C ARG A 499 27.02 -9.61 7.68
N GLU A 500 27.71 -9.41 8.79
CA GLU A 500 29.06 -9.94 8.99
C GLU A 500 29.03 -11.43 9.34
N GLU A 501 29.96 -12.19 8.78
CA GLU A 501 30.08 -13.63 9.02
C GLU A 501 30.47 -13.93 10.47
N CYS A 502 30.03 -15.10 10.94
CA CYS A 502 30.46 -15.63 12.23
C CYS A 502 31.84 -16.26 12.05
N LEU A 503 32.87 -15.69 12.69
CA LEU A 503 34.26 -16.12 12.53
C LEU A 503 34.84 -16.61 13.87
N PRO A 504 35.72 -17.62 13.85
CA PRO A 504 36.33 -18.15 15.06
C PRO A 504 37.26 -17.14 15.74
N ILE A 505 37.28 -17.14 17.08
CA ILE A 505 38.33 -16.47 17.85
C ILE A 505 39.57 -17.35 17.84
N ILE A 506 40.69 -16.75 17.46
CA ILE A 506 42.01 -17.37 17.45
C ILE A 506 42.89 -16.58 18.40
N VAL A 507 43.63 -17.28 19.26
CA VAL A 507 44.56 -16.68 20.22
C VAL A 507 45.98 -17.10 19.90
N GLY A 508 46.92 -16.20 20.11
CA GLY A 508 48.32 -16.45 19.84
C GLY A 508 49.24 -15.46 20.55
N GLY A 509 50.48 -15.42 20.09
CA GLY A 509 51.46 -14.46 20.54
C GLY A 509 52.78 -14.68 19.81
N ASP A 510 53.55 -13.60 19.68
CA ASP A 510 54.86 -13.64 19.04
C ASP A 510 55.98 -13.87 20.06
N GLY A 511 57.14 -14.33 19.60
CA GLY A 511 58.29 -14.61 20.48
C GLY A 511 58.23 -15.98 21.19
N GLN A 512 59.26 -16.24 22.01
CA GLN A 512 59.55 -17.55 22.59
C GLN A 512 58.98 -17.77 23.98
N SER A 513 58.58 -16.69 24.66
CA SER A 513 58.04 -16.75 26.02
C SER A 513 56.85 -17.71 26.13
N MET A 514 56.87 -18.55 27.17
CA MET A 514 55.82 -19.55 27.37
C MET A 514 54.60 -18.88 27.98
N ARG A 515 53.43 -19.11 27.40
CA ARG A 515 52.16 -18.56 27.89
C ARG A 515 51.34 -19.67 28.52
N TYR A 516 50.70 -19.33 29.62
CA TYR A 516 49.80 -20.23 30.34
C TYR A 516 48.42 -19.61 30.35
N PHE A 517 47.52 -20.14 29.51
CA PHE A 517 46.12 -19.73 29.47
C PHE A 517 45.37 -20.46 30.58
N ARG A 518 44.72 -19.70 31.47
CA ARG A 518 43.86 -20.24 32.52
C ARG A 518 42.39 -20.23 32.11
N SER A 519 41.96 -19.15 31.46
CA SER A 519 40.60 -19.05 30.94
C SER A 519 40.57 -18.18 29.69
N ILE A 520 39.68 -18.55 28.77
CA ILE A 520 39.31 -17.74 27.61
C ILE A 520 37.78 -17.75 27.58
N LYS A 521 37.17 -16.58 27.64
CA LYS A 521 35.73 -16.40 27.47
C LYS A 521 35.46 -15.65 26.20
N VAL A 522 34.52 -16.17 25.42
CA VAL A 522 34.08 -15.55 24.17
C VAL A 522 32.59 -15.28 24.31
N SER A 523 32.21 -14.01 24.19
CA SER A 523 30.85 -13.56 24.46
C SER A 523 30.30 -12.82 23.23
N GLN A 524 29.15 -13.27 22.75
CA GLN A 524 28.38 -12.53 21.75
C GLN A 524 27.65 -11.39 22.46
N LEU A 525 27.83 -10.16 22.01
CA LEU A 525 27.11 -9.01 22.57
C LEU A 525 25.78 -8.84 21.85
N MET A 526 24.79 -8.28 22.56
CA MET A 526 23.47 -8.02 22.02
C MET A 526 23.58 -6.99 20.90
N TYR A 527 23.11 -7.37 19.71
CA TYR A 527 22.91 -6.44 18.61
C TYR A 527 21.45 -6.00 18.63
N THR A 528 21.18 -4.73 18.94
CA THR A 528 19.86 -4.15 18.68
C THR A 528 19.87 -3.63 17.24
N PRO A 529 19.11 -4.23 16.30
CA PRO A 529 18.96 -3.65 14.98
C PRO A 529 18.38 -2.25 15.13
N LYS A 530 18.92 -1.28 14.40
CA LYS A 530 18.25 0.02 14.28
C LYS A 530 16.88 -0.26 13.67
N ASN A 531 15.82 -0.20 14.49
CA ASN A 531 14.46 -0.48 14.02
C ASN A 531 14.17 0.50 12.88
N LYS A 532 14.04 -0.02 11.66
CA LYS A 532 13.92 0.78 10.42
C LYS A 532 12.57 1.49 10.34
N ILE A 533 11.60 1.03 11.15
CA ILE A 533 10.25 1.56 11.27
C ILE A 533 9.99 1.84 12.76
N LYS A 534 10.10 3.09 13.19
CA LYS A 534 9.63 3.54 14.50
C LYS A 534 8.10 3.58 14.52
N LYS A 535 7.50 3.34 15.69
CA LYS A 535 6.05 3.47 15.90
C LYS A 535 5.56 4.79 15.27
N GLU A 536 4.59 4.69 14.37
CA GLU A 536 3.99 5.79 13.57
C GLU A 536 4.79 6.30 12.33
N GLU A 537 5.91 5.68 11.93
CA GLU A 537 6.69 6.11 10.73
C GLU A 537 6.02 5.86 9.37
N LEU A 538 5.11 4.89 9.29
CA LEU A 538 4.31 4.56 8.09
C LEU A 538 2.87 5.07 8.17
N VAL A 539 2.53 5.88 9.19
CA VAL A 539 1.23 6.56 9.23
C VAL A 539 1.29 7.70 8.23
N MET A 540 1.12 7.34 6.96
CA MET A 540 0.89 8.26 5.87
C MET A 540 -0.46 8.92 6.16
N ILE A 541 -0.48 10.22 6.44
CA ILE A 541 -1.69 11.02 6.30
C ILE A 541 -1.87 11.26 4.80
N THR A 542 -2.05 10.18 4.04
CA THR A 542 -2.58 10.27 2.69
C THR A 542 -4.04 10.65 2.85
N LYS A 543 -4.46 11.75 2.23
CA LYS A 543 -5.88 11.91 1.92
C LYS A 543 -6.28 10.63 1.20
N GLN A 544 -7.23 9.91 1.77
CA GLN A 544 -7.67 8.65 1.24
C GLN A 544 -8.19 8.91 -0.18
N SER A 545 -7.46 8.42 -1.18
CA SER A 545 -7.75 8.69 -2.60
C SER A 545 -8.93 7.85 -3.10
N ASN A 546 -9.23 6.77 -2.38
CA ASN A 546 -10.37 5.91 -2.61
C ASN A 546 -10.89 5.36 -1.28
N ASN A 547 -12.20 5.19 -1.16
CA ASN A 547 -12.80 4.47 -0.05
C ASN A 547 -14.07 3.79 -0.51
N ILE A 548 -14.43 2.69 0.16
CA ILE A 548 -15.71 2.01 0.00
C ILE A 548 -16.15 1.55 1.38
N ILE A 549 -17.43 1.75 1.70
CA ILE A 549 -18.00 1.28 2.97
C ILE A 549 -18.00 -0.26 3.03
N SER A 550 -18.04 -0.82 4.23
CA SER A 550 -17.97 -2.28 4.43
C SER A 550 -19.23 -3.03 3.98
N THR A 551 -20.39 -2.38 4.05
CA THR A 551 -21.69 -2.96 3.70
C THR A 551 -21.92 -2.76 2.22
N ILE A 552 -21.84 -3.82 1.41
CA ILE A 552 -22.08 -3.82 -0.04
C ILE A 552 -23.03 -4.96 -0.41
N HIS A 553 -24.25 -4.59 -0.82
CA HIS A 553 -25.26 -5.48 -1.37
C HIS A 553 -26.33 -4.69 -2.14
N ARG A 554 -27.29 -5.37 -2.75
CA ARG A 554 -28.45 -4.77 -3.43
C ARG A 554 -29.30 -3.90 -2.51
N LEU A 555 -29.94 -2.86 -3.07
CA LEU A 555 -30.85 -1.97 -2.31
C LEU A 555 -32.20 -2.61 -2.04
N VAL A 556 -32.71 -3.33 -3.04
CA VAL A 556 -34.01 -3.99 -3.03
C VAL A 556 -33.85 -5.43 -3.54
N THR A 557 -34.87 -6.24 -3.28
CA THR A 557 -35.07 -7.57 -3.86
C THR A 557 -36.42 -7.59 -4.55
N SER A 558 -36.43 -7.29 -5.85
CA SER A 558 -37.66 -7.20 -6.65
C SER A 558 -38.52 -8.46 -6.58
N GLU A 559 -37.92 -9.65 -6.42
CA GLU A 559 -38.63 -10.93 -6.28
C GLU A 559 -39.46 -11.02 -4.99
N TYR A 560 -39.20 -10.17 -4.00
CA TYR A 560 -39.96 -10.08 -2.74
C TYR A 560 -40.99 -8.94 -2.76
N GLY A 561 -41.18 -8.27 -3.90
CA GLY A 561 -42.09 -7.13 -4.03
C GLY A 561 -41.53 -5.81 -3.50
N GLU A 562 -40.20 -5.71 -3.36
CA GLU A 562 -39.52 -4.49 -2.95
C GLU A 562 -39.38 -3.49 -4.12
N ASN A 563 -40.50 -2.96 -4.59
CA ASN A 563 -40.56 -2.16 -5.82
C ASN A 563 -40.05 -0.71 -5.69
N TYR A 564 -39.89 -0.19 -4.46
CA TYR A 564 -39.65 1.24 -4.23
C TYR A 564 -38.21 1.51 -3.78
N TRP A 565 -37.34 1.87 -4.74
CA TRP A 565 -35.90 1.98 -4.50
C TRP A 565 -35.52 3.02 -3.45
N ILE A 566 -36.29 4.11 -3.32
CA ILE A 566 -36.07 5.10 -2.27
C ILE A 566 -36.23 4.53 -0.85
N ASN A 567 -37.17 3.60 -0.64
CA ASN A 567 -37.36 2.92 0.65
C ASN A 567 -36.19 1.97 0.94
N GLY A 568 -35.69 1.27 -0.08
CA GLY A 568 -34.46 0.48 0.01
C GLY A 568 -33.24 1.32 0.33
N SER A 569 -33.13 2.52 -0.25
CA SER A 569 -32.04 3.47 0.01
C SER A 569 -32.06 3.98 1.45
N MET A 570 -33.24 4.30 2.00
CA MET A 570 -33.37 4.74 3.39
C MET A 570 -33.04 3.62 4.39
N LYS A 571 -33.50 2.38 4.13
CA LYS A 571 -33.10 1.18 4.88
C LYS A 571 -31.58 1.04 4.88
N TYR A 572 -30.95 1.14 3.71
CA TYR A 572 -29.52 0.93 3.54
C TYR A 572 -28.69 1.86 4.44
N VAL A 573 -29.08 3.13 4.53
CA VAL A 573 -28.42 4.09 5.43
C VAL A 573 -28.60 3.69 6.90
N MET A 574 -29.80 3.28 7.31
CA MET A 574 -30.08 2.84 8.69
C MET A 574 -29.29 1.59 9.08
N GLU A 575 -29.16 0.63 8.16
CA GLU A 575 -28.33 -0.56 8.33
C GLU A 575 -26.86 -0.19 8.57
N CYS A 576 -26.32 0.75 7.80
CA CYS A 576 -24.95 1.24 7.96
C CYS A 576 -24.76 2.00 9.29
N LEU A 577 -25.82 2.60 9.84
CA LEU A 577 -25.84 3.22 11.18
C LEU A 577 -26.04 2.19 12.31
N GLY A 578 -26.22 0.91 12.00
CA GLY A 578 -26.42 -0.16 12.97
C GLY A 578 -27.86 -0.33 13.45
N GLU A 579 -28.83 0.30 12.80
CA GLU A 579 -30.25 0.24 13.17
C GLU A 579 -30.98 -0.85 12.37
N THR A 580 -31.08 -2.05 12.93
CA THR A 580 -31.67 -3.22 12.25
C THR A 580 -33.20 -3.21 12.21
N ASP A 581 -33.85 -2.37 13.01
CA ASP A 581 -35.32 -2.31 13.09
C ASP A 581 -35.97 -1.50 11.96
N TYR A 582 -35.20 -0.65 11.27
CA TYR A 582 -35.66 0.20 10.16
C TYR A 582 -35.45 -0.48 8.80
N ASP A 583 -36.16 -1.59 8.59
CA ASP A 583 -36.11 -2.37 7.34
C ASP A 583 -36.91 -1.73 6.18
N TYR A 584 -36.95 -2.41 5.03
CA TYR A 584 -37.68 -1.93 3.84
C TYR A 584 -39.18 -1.78 4.13
N GLN A 585 -39.77 -2.77 4.81
CA GLN A 585 -41.21 -2.75 5.12
C GLN A 585 -41.55 -1.62 6.07
N PHE A 586 -40.68 -1.33 7.04
CA PHE A 586 -40.79 -0.17 7.91
C PHE A 586 -40.89 1.12 7.10
N PHE A 587 -39.94 1.41 6.20
CA PHE A 587 -39.96 2.66 5.42
C PHE A 587 -41.15 2.73 4.46
N ALA A 588 -41.43 1.66 3.72
CA ALA A 588 -42.57 1.63 2.80
C ALA A 588 -43.92 1.78 3.51
N GLY A 589 -44.04 1.35 4.77
CA GLY A 589 -45.21 1.58 5.60
C GLY A 589 -45.25 2.98 6.23
N LEU A 590 -44.08 3.52 6.61
CA LEU A 590 -43.92 4.87 7.16
C LEU A 590 -44.27 5.97 6.13
N THR A 591 -43.82 5.79 4.88
CA THR A 591 -44.15 6.69 3.77
C THR A 591 -45.60 6.49 3.32
N GLY A 592 -46.12 5.28 3.46
CA GLY A 592 -47.48 4.87 3.07
C GLY A 592 -47.56 4.27 1.66
N ASP A 593 -46.42 4.01 1.03
CA ASP A 593 -46.29 3.48 -0.33
C ASP A 593 -46.95 2.11 -0.49
N MET A 594 -46.96 1.28 0.56
CA MET A 594 -47.60 -0.05 0.54
C MET A 594 -49.11 -0.04 0.85
N PHE A 595 -49.72 1.13 1.05
CA PHE A 595 -51.12 1.23 1.48
C PHE A 595 -51.98 2.04 0.50
N THR A 596 -51.39 2.95 -0.24
CA THR A 596 -52.13 4.05 -0.88
C THR A 596 -52.04 3.94 -2.39
N GLN A 597 -53.21 3.89 -3.05
CA GLN A 597 -53.27 3.97 -4.51
C GLN A 597 -53.05 5.42 -4.98
N HIS A 598 -52.50 5.61 -6.17
CA HIS A 598 -52.38 6.91 -6.82
C HIS A 598 -52.97 6.92 -8.23
N TYR A 599 -53.32 8.12 -8.71
CA TYR A 599 -53.68 8.39 -10.10
C TYR A 599 -53.25 9.80 -10.50
N SER A 600 -52.58 9.92 -11.65
CA SER A 600 -52.12 11.20 -12.19
C SER A 600 -53.13 11.79 -13.18
N HIS A 601 -53.39 13.09 -13.06
CA HIS A 601 -54.11 13.90 -14.05
C HIS A 601 -53.17 14.51 -15.10
N THR A 602 -51.86 14.24 -14.99
CA THR A 602 -50.80 14.76 -15.87
C THR A 602 -49.98 13.60 -16.45
N ASN A 603 -48.92 13.91 -17.19
CA ASN A 603 -47.98 12.91 -17.70
C ASN A 603 -46.95 12.47 -16.64
N PHE A 604 -47.10 12.88 -15.38
CA PHE A 604 -46.23 12.41 -14.30
C PHE A 604 -46.45 10.93 -14.03
N ALA A 605 -45.39 10.14 -14.17
CA ALA A 605 -45.38 8.67 -14.03
C ALA A 605 -44.76 8.22 -12.70
N GLY A 606 -45.10 8.88 -11.59
CA GLY A 606 -44.65 8.49 -10.25
C GLY A 606 -45.11 7.07 -9.91
N GLU A 607 -44.23 6.28 -9.30
CA GLU A 607 -44.45 4.84 -9.06
C GLU A 607 -44.95 4.55 -7.64
N ALA A 608 -44.99 5.56 -6.77
CA ALA A 608 -45.52 5.47 -5.42
C ALA A 608 -45.93 6.87 -4.92
N ILE A 609 -46.60 6.96 -3.77
CA ILE A 609 -46.93 8.27 -3.19
C ILE A 609 -45.68 9.05 -2.78
N SER A 610 -44.61 8.35 -2.37
CA SER A 610 -43.30 8.97 -2.12
C SER A 610 -42.79 9.72 -3.33
N SER A 611 -42.97 9.22 -4.56
CA SER A 611 -42.56 9.91 -5.79
C SER A 611 -43.24 11.29 -5.94
N TYR A 612 -44.54 11.38 -5.65
CA TYR A 612 -45.28 12.64 -5.73
C TYR A 612 -44.84 13.62 -4.63
N LEU A 613 -44.76 13.14 -3.40
CA LEU A 613 -44.42 13.98 -2.25
C LEU A 613 -42.97 14.48 -2.32
N SER A 614 -42.05 13.63 -2.77
CA SER A 614 -40.65 14.01 -2.98
C SER A 614 -40.49 14.96 -4.16
N ASP A 615 -41.29 14.85 -5.21
CA ASP A 615 -41.21 15.79 -6.34
C ASP A 615 -41.82 17.16 -6.00
N GLU A 616 -42.91 17.22 -5.23
CA GLU A 616 -43.47 18.50 -4.78
C GLU A 616 -42.53 19.28 -3.85
N ASN A 617 -42.07 18.63 -2.77
CA ASN A 617 -41.18 19.24 -1.78
C ASN A 617 -40.19 18.20 -1.22
N PRO A 618 -39.07 17.97 -1.92
CA PRO A 618 -38.11 16.92 -1.55
C PRO A 618 -37.54 17.13 -0.15
N ALA A 619 -37.17 18.37 0.19
CA ALA A 619 -36.60 18.70 1.49
C ALA A 619 -37.53 18.30 2.63
N ARG A 620 -38.79 18.76 2.57
CA ARG A 620 -39.78 18.42 3.59
C ARG A 620 -40.01 16.91 3.67
N PHE A 621 -40.12 16.22 2.53
CA PHE A 621 -40.39 14.78 2.52
C PHE A 621 -39.27 13.98 3.19
N PHE A 622 -38.01 14.17 2.77
CA PHE A 622 -36.89 13.40 3.30
C PHE A 622 -36.57 13.75 4.75
N GLU A 623 -36.54 15.05 5.09
CA GLU A 623 -36.23 15.48 6.45
C GLU A 623 -37.29 15.03 7.45
N ASP A 624 -38.58 15.16 7.13
CA ASP A 624 -39.67 14.69 8.00
C ASP A 624 -39.65 13.15 8.14
N THR A 625 -39.24 12.41 7.11
CA THR A 625 -39.19 10.94 7.14
C THR A 625 -38.12 10.44 8.09
N PHE A 626 -36.89 10.96 8.02
CA PHE A 626 -35.82 10.60 8.97
C PHE A 626 -36.11 11.12 10.38
N LEU A 627 -36.75 12.29 10.51
CA LEU A 627 -37.13 12.83 11.81
C LEU A 627 -38.14 11.94 12.54
N LYS A 628 -39.06 11.29 11.82
CA LYS A 628 -39.97 10.28 12.41
C LYS A 628 -39.24 9.06 12.99
N CYS A 629 -38.02 8.80 12.53
CA CYS A 629 -37.12 7.77 13.08
C CYS A 629 -36.20 8.32 14.18
N GLY A 630 -36.30 9.61 14.52
CA GLY A 630 -35.43 10.27 15.50
C GLY A 630 -34.11 10.78 14.93
N TYR A 631 -33.91 10.79 13.61
CA TYR A 631 -32.68 11.23 12.95
C TYR A 631 -32.83 12.59 12.29
N ALA A 632 -31.78 13.41 12.32
CA ALA A 632 -31.70 14.56 11.43
C ALA A 632 -31.33 14.11 10.01
N ALA A 633 -31.85 14.79 9.00
CA ALA A 633 -31.40 14.67 7.63
C ALA A 633 -31.34 16.05 6.98
N THR A 634 -30.65 16.15 5.86
CA THR A 634 -30.60 17.36 5.04
C THR A 634 -30.66 16.98 3.58
N TYR A 635 -31.63 17.54 2.87
CA TYR A 635 -31.72 17.45 1.41
C TYR A 635 -30.98 18.61 0.76
N VAL A 636 -30.19 18.31 -0.26
CA VAL A 636 -29.49 19.29 -1.09
C VAL A 636 -29.86 19.06 -2.55
N ALA A 637 -30.47 20.07 -3.17
CA ALA A 637 -30.89 19.98 -4.57
C ALA A 637 -29.68 19.89 -5.52
N SER A 638 -29.81 19.17 -6.63
CA SER A 638 -28.73 18.98 -7.60
C SER A 638 -28.17 20.31 -8.12
N GLU A 639 -28.98 21.35 -8.30
CA GLU A 639 -28.51 22.67 -8.72
C GLU A 639 -27.62 23.34 -7.68
N GLU A 640 -27.83 23.04 -6.39
CA GLU A 640 -27.01 23.55 -5.30
C GLU A 640 -25.70 22.76 -5.16
N VAL A 641 -25.77 21.43 -5.33
CA VAL A 641 -24.58 20.58 -5.41
C VAL A 641 -23.67 21.07 -6.53
N LEU A 642 -24.21 21.30 -7.73
CA LEU A 642 -23.45 21.80 -8.89
C LEU A 642 -22.83 23.19 -8.69
N LYS A 643 -23.49 24.08 -7.94
CA LYS A 643 -22.95 25.40 -7.62
C LYS A 643 -21.75 25.33 -6.66
N ASN A 644 -21.71 24.30 -5.81
CA ASN A 644 -20.71 24.14 -4.75
C ASN A 644 -20.11 22.73 -4.75
N THR A 645 -19.78 22.19 -5.93
CA THR A 645 -19.41 20.78 -6.13
C THR A 645 -18.29 20.34 -5.20
N GLU A 646 -17.22 21.14 -5.08
CA GLU A 646 -16.09 20.79 -4.24
C GLU A 646 -16.48 20.64 -2.75
N MET A 647 -17.31 21.54 -2.23
CA MET A 647 -17.76 21.49 -0.83
C MET A 647 -18.62 20.25 -0.55
N TYR A 648 -19.60 19.97 -1.42
CA TYR A 648 -20.49 18.83 -1.25
C TYR A 648 -19.80 17.50 -1.53
N LEU A 649 -18.82 17.46 -2.44
CA LEU A 649 -17.97 16.30 -2.66
C LEU A 649 -17.12 15.99 -1.42
N GLN A 650 -16.51 17.00 -0.80
CA GLN A 650 -15.78 16.79 0.47
C GLN A 650 -16.71 16.32 1.59
N THR A 651 -17.97 16.79 1.60
CA THR A 651 -18.97 16.34 2.56
C THR A 651 -19.35 14.88 2.34
N LEU A 652 -19.58 14.46 1.08
CA LEU A 652 -19.85 13.06 0.72
C LEU A 652 -18.68 12.16 1.14
N ILE A 653 -17.44 12.55 0.82
CA ILE A 653 -16.24 11.81 1.22
C ILE A 653 -16.21 11.62 2.75
N ALA A 654 -16.48 12.68 3.52
CA ALA A 654 -16.49 12.60 4.99
C ALA A 654 -17.59 11.68 5.55
N TYR A 655 -18.69 11.48 4.83
CA TYR A 655 -19.74 10.53 5.18
C TYR A 655 -19.30 9.09 4.88
N ILE A 656 -18.77 8.83 3.68
CA ILE A 656 -18.24 7.52 3.28
C ILE A 656 -17.11 7.08 4.22
N ASP A 657 -16.21 8.00 4.61
CA ASP A 657 -15.12 7.72 5.55
C ASP A 657 -15.60 7.33 6.95
N LYS A 658 -16.83 7.70 7.31
CA LYS A 658 -17.51 7.26 8.55
C LYS A 658 -18.32 5.98 8.36
N GLY A 659 -18.33 5.40 7.16
CA GLY A 659 -19.16 4.24 6.83
C GLY A 659 -20.61 4.57 6.52
N ILE A 660 -20.96 5.83 6.29
CA ILE A 660 -22.34 6.29 6.08
C ILE A 660 -22.55 6.61 4.59
N PRO A 661 -23.45 5.89 3.88
CA PRO A 661 -23.75 6.19 2.49
C PRO A 661 -24.58 7.47 2.33
N VAL A 662 -24.52 8.07 1.15
CA VAL A 662 -25.30 9.27 0.78
C VAL A 662 -26.35 8.87 -0.26
N ILE A 663 -27.63 9.20 -0.01
CA ILE A 663 -28.71 8.84 -0.93
C ILE A 663 -28.75 9.86 -2.07
N LYS A 664 -28.94 9.38 -3.30
CA LYS A 664 -29.31 10.16 -4.48
C LYS A 664 -30.78 9.90 -4.81
N CYS A 665 -31.61 10.94 -4.79
CA CYS A 665 -32.99 10.88 -5.26
C CYS A 665 -33.14 11.38 -6.71
N GLY A 666 -34.29 11.09 -7.33
CA GLY A 666 -34.55 11.31 -8.75
C GLY A 666 -33.99 10.19 -9.62
N ASN A 667 -34.22 10.22 -10.93
CA ASN A 667 -33.97 9.05 -11.79
C ASN A 667 -32.53 8.98 -12.36
N PRO A 668 -31.77 7.86 -12.18
CA PRO A 668 -32.06 6.71 -11.32
C PRO A 668 -31.72 6.98 -9.85
N GLU A 669 -32.52 6.40 -8.94
CA GLU A 669 -32.38 6.52 -7.48
C GLU A 669 -31.39 5.48 -6.93
N GLY A 670 -30.73 5.80 -5.82
CA GLY A 670 -29.78 4.88 -5.21
C GLY A 670 -28.89 5.51 -4.14
N VAL A 671 -27.76 4.86 -3.84
CA VAL A 671 -26.83 5.28 -2.79
C VAL A 671 -25.39 5.32 -3.28
N PHE A 672 -24.67 6.39 -2.92
CA PHE A 672 -23.22 6.43 -3.02
C PHE A 672 -22.61 5.67 -1.85
N VAL A 673 -21.73 4.71 -2.15
CA VAL A 673 -21.12 3.80 -1.18
C VAL A 673 -19.60 3.92 -1.15
N GLY A 674 -19.02 4.72 -2.04
CA GLY A 674 -17.58 4.86 -2.15
C GLY A 674 -17.16 5.90 -3.18
N TYR A 675 -15.85 6.09 -3.29
CA TYR A 675 -15.24 6.99 -4.25
C TYR A 675 -13.84 6.51 -4.66
N GLU A 676 -13.39 6.93 -5.83
CA GLU A 676 -12.04 6.75 -6.37
C GLU A 676 -11.52 8.11 -6.90
N ASP A 677 -10.20 8.23 -7.10
CA ASP A 677 -9.53 9.45 -7.58
C ASP A 677 -9.99 10.74 -6.87
N TYR A 678 -9.96 10.73 -5.54
CA TYR A 678 -10.35 11.88 -4.68
C TYR A 678 -11.77 12.39 -4.94
N GLY A 679 -12.67 11.51 -5.37
CA GLY A 679 -14.08 11.83 -5.60
C GLY A 679 -14.41 12.20 -7.05
N LYS A 680 -13.46 12.08 -8.00
CA LYS A 680 -13.80 12.23 -9.42
C LYS A 680 -14.65 11.08 -9.95
N ILE A 681 -14.50 9.90 -9.36
CA ILE A 681 -15.32 8.72 -9.61
C ILE A 681 -16.06 8.39 -8.32
N LEU A 682 -17.38 8.28 -8.39
CA LEU A 682 -18.22 7.82 -7.29
C LEU A 682 -18.64 6.37 -7.54
N LEU A 683 -18.72 5.59 -6.47
CA LEU A 683 -19.22 4.22 -6.48
C LEU A 683 -20.69 4.24 -6.05
N TYR A 684 -21.57 3.77 -6.94
CA TYR A 684 -23.02 3.98 -6.86
C TYR A 684 -23.80 2.67 -7.01
N ILE A 685 -24.71 2.38 -6.08
CA ILE A 685 -25.58 1.19 -6.11
C ILE A 685 -27.01 1.61 -6.46
N THR A 686 -27.66 0.85 -7.34
CA THR A 686 -29.05 1.04 -7.77
C THR A 686 -29.79 -0.30 -7.85
N GLY A 687 -31.09 -0.31 -7.52
CA GLY A 687 -31.96 -1.48 -7.66
C GLY A 687 -31.40 -2.79 -7.07
N ASP A 688 -31.49 -3.86 -7.86
CA ASP A 688 -31.07 -5.23 -7.51
C ASP A 688 -29.56 -5.51 -7.72
N LYS A 689 -28.73 -4.49 -8.02
CA LYS A 689 -27.30 -4.69 -8.29
C LYS A 689 -26.52 -5.02 -7.02
N ASN A 690 -25.74 -6.10 -7.05
CA ASN A 690 -24.93 -6.53 -5.90
C ASN A 690 -23.54 -5.87 -5.84
N GLU A 691 -23.14 -5.16 -6.90
CA GLU A 691 -21.85 -4.46 -6.98
C GLU A 691 -22.08 -3.00 -7.39
N PRO A 692 -21.26 -2.05 -6.89
CA PRO A 692 -21.37 -0.66 -7.25
C PRO A 692 -20.87 -0.38 -8.66
N GLU A 693 -21.54 0.53 -9.34
CA GLU A 693 -21.10 1.08 -10.62
C GLU A 693 -20.21 2.30 -10.41
N ARG A 694 -19.27 2.50 -11.33
CA ARG A 694 -18.40 3.68 -11.37
C ARG A 694 -19.05 4.77 -12.18
N VAL A 695 -19.24 5.94 -11.59
CA VAL A 695 -19.84 7.11 -12.24
C VAL A 695 -18.91 8.31 -12.06
N GLU A 696 -18.52 8.95 -13.16
CA GLU A 696 -17.79 10.21 -13.13
C GLU A 696 -18.67 11.32 -12.54
N ILE A 697 -18.11 12.18 -11.69
CA ILE A 697 -18.85 13.23 -10.99
C ILE A 697 -19.71 14.11 -11.92
N ASP A 698 -19.22 14.42 -13.13
CA ASP A 698 -19.95 15.25 -14.10
C ASP A 698 -21.20 14.54 -14.65
N LYS A 699 -21.18 13.21 -14.70
CA LYS A 699 -22.29 12.37 -15.19
C LYS A 699 -23.32 12.04 -14.12
N VAL A 700 -22.99 12.24 -12.84
CA VAL A 700 -23.89 11.98 -11.71
C VAL A 700 -25.17 12.82 -11.80
N PHE A 701 -25.06 14.01 -12.39
CA PHE A 701 -26.15 14.98 -12.51
C PHE A 701 -26.95 14.85 -13.81
N GLU A 702 -26.60 13.91 -14.70
CA GLU A 702 -27.39 13.64 -15.90
C GLU A 702 -28.71 12.96 -15.51
N SER A 703 -29.79 13.75 -15.38
CA SER A 703 -31.15 13.25 -15.23
C SER A 703 -31.63 12.65 -16.54
N LYS A 704 -32.18 11.44 -16.51
CA LYS A 704 -32.87 10.87 -17.67
C LYS A 704 -34.38 11.05 -17.47
N PRO A 705 -35.10 11.69 -18.41
CA PRO A 705 -36.55 11.73 -18.36
C PRO A 705 -37.11 10.32 -18.24
N PHE A 706 -37.96 10.08 -17.25
CA PHE A 706 -38.63 8.81 -17.05
C PHE A 706 -40.03 8.93 -17.64
N HIS A 707 -40.32 8.14 -18.68
CA HIS A 707 -41.58 8.24 -19.44
C HIS A 707 -41.94 9.67 -19.87
N GLY A 708 -40.92 10.48 -20.22
CA GLY A 708 -41.08 11.87 -20.67
C GLY A 708 -41.17 12.92 -19.56
N TYR A 709 -41.06 12.53 -18.29
CA TYR A 709 -41.04 13.46 -17.15
C TYR A 709 -39.65 13.59 -16.53
N GLU A 710 -39.24 14.83 -16.19
CA GLU A 710 -37.97 15.11 -15.53
C GLU A 710 -38.19 15.32 -14.02
N TYR A 711 -37.71 14.37 -13.22
CA TYR A 711 -37.84 14.38 -11.76
C TYR A 711 -36.86 15.34 -11.10
N LYS A 712 -37.30 15.98 -10.01
CA LYS A 712 -36.35 16.69 -9.13
C LYS A 712 -35.33 15.70 -8.55
N SER A 713 -34.07 16.09 -8.55
CA SER A 713 -32.95 15.28 -8.06
C SER A 713 -32.14 16.01 -7.00
N GLY A 714 -31.44 15.25 -6.16
CA GLY A 714 -30.62 15.81 -5.11
C GLY A 714 -29.99 14.73 -4.23
N TRP A 715 -29.20 15.17 -3.25
CA TRP A 715 -28.49 14.31 -2.31
C TRP A 715 -29.08 14.46 -0.91
N ILE A 716 -29.15 13.36 -0.16
CA ILE A 716 -29.64 13.34 1.23
C ILE A 716 -28.52 12.88 2.15
N PHE A 717 -28.20 13.73 3.12
CA PHE A 717 -27.20 13.48 4.16
C PHE A 717 -27.91 13.22 5.50
N VAL A 718 -27.77 12.01 6.03
CA VAL A 718 -28.39 11.60 7.31
C VAL A 718 -27.42 11.89 8.47
N GLY A 719 -27.81 12.79 9.36
CA GLY A 719 -26.99 13.27 10.47
C GLY A 719 -27.22 12.50 11.78
N ASP A 720 -26.92 13.15 12.89
CA ASP A 720 -26.98 12.53 14.23
C ASP A 720 -28.42 12.18 14.67
N LYS A 721 -28.53 11.10 15.44
CA LYS A 721 -29.74 10.73 16.19
C LYS A 721 -30.07 11.83 17.21
N LYS A 722 -31.26 12.42 17.10
CA LYS A 722 -31.75 13.52 17.94
C LYS A 722 -32.56 13.02 19.13
N GLU A 723 -33.33 11.97 18.93
CA GLU A 723 -34.23 11.40 19.94
C GLU A 723 -34.31 9.89 19.77
N ASP A 724 -34.42 9.16 20.87
CA ASP A 724 -34.66 7.72 20.86
C ASP A 724 -36.17 7.47 21.03
N LEU A 725 -36.86 7.26 19.90
CA LEU A 725 -38.30 7.09 19.86
C LEU A 725 -38.67 5.61 19.99
N PRO A 726 -39.55 5.23 20.93
CA PRO A 726 -40.02 3.85 21.03
C PRO A 726 -40.66 3.37 19.72
N LEU A 727 -40.19 2.23 19.19
CA LEU A 727 -40.64 1.70 17.90
C LEU A 727 -42.18 1.55 17.82
N ALA A 728 -42.81 1.12 18.92
CA ALA A 728 -44.26 1.02 19.02
C ALA A 728 -44.98 2.35 18.75
N GLU A 729 -44.42 3.48 19.21
CA GLU A 729 -44.99 4.80 18.95
C GLU A 729 -44.83 5.22 17.49
N VAL A 730 -43.69 4.92 16.88
CA VAL A 730 -43.44 5.22 15.45
C VAL A 730 -44.42 4.47 14.56
N TYR A 731 -44.60 3.16 14.78
CA TYR A 731 -45.60 2.35 14.05
C TYR A 731 -47.03 2.86 14.27
N ARG A 732 -47.40 3.21 15.51
CA ARG A 732 -48.72 3.78 15.81
C ARG A 732 -48.96 5.09 15.05
N ARG A 733 -47.96 5.98 14.99
CA ARG A 733 -48.06 7.24 14.22
C ARG A 733 -48.16 6.95 12.73
N ALA A 734 -47.40 5.99 12.20
CA ALA A 734 -47.46 5.58 10.80
C ALA A 734 -48.84 5.03 10.41
N VAL A 735 -49.43 4.14 11.23
CA VAL A 735 -50.80 3.62 11.02
C VAL A 735 -51.83 4.76 10.96
N LYS A 736 -51.75 5.73 11.88
CA LYS A 736 -52.64 6.91 11.86
C LYS A 736 -52.47 7.75 10.60
N ASN A 737 -51.25 7.84 10.07
CA ASN A 737 -50.94 8.63 8.88
C ASN A 737 -51.50 8.01 7.58
N ILE A 738 -51.91 6.74 7.60
CA ILE A 738 -52.55 6.11 6.42
C ILE A 738 -53.86 6.83 6.06
N ILE A 739 -54.69 7.20 7.03
CA ILE A 739 -56.00 7.84 6.78
C ILE A 739 -55.90 9.13 5.95
N PRO A 740 -55.12 10.15 6.36
CA PRO A 740 -55.03 11.39 5.58
C PRO A 740 -54.44 11.17 4.18
N LEU A 741 -53.54 10.19 4.01
CA LEU A 741 -52.97 9.85 2.70
C LEU A 741 -54.03 9.32 1.72
N GLN A 742 -55.04 8.58 2.22
CA GLN A 742 -56.12 8.01 1.39
C GLN A 742 -57.11 9.05 0.83
N SER A 743 -56.99 10.32 1.24
CA SER A 743 -57.94 11.38 0.89
C SER A 743 -57.31 12.55 0.12
N VAL A 744 -56.04 12.45 -0.28
CA VAL A 744 -55.35 13.53 -1.00
C VAL A 744 -55.95 13.70 -2.40
N LYS A 745 -56.29 14.95 -2.73
CA LYS A 745 -56.79 15.34 -4.05
C LYS A 745 -56.25 16.73 -4.41
N THR A 746 -55.48 16.79 -5.48
CA THR A 746 -54.91 18.01 -6.05
C THR A 746 -55.41 18.20 -7.48
N ASP A 747 -55.02 19.29 -8.12
CA ASP A 747 -55.31 19.51 -9.54
C ASP A 747 -54.50 18.57 -10.46
N THR A 748 -53.40 17.98 -9.96
CA THR A 748 -52.45 17.19 -10.74
C THR A 748 -52.50 15.69 -10.44
N TYR A 749 -52.98 15.27 -9.27
CA TYR A 749 -53.13 13.86 -8.90
C TYR A 749 -54.14 13.66 -7.76
N CYS A 750 -54.54 12.41 -7.53
CA CYS A 750 -55.32 12.02 -6.37
C CYS A 750 -54.89 10.66 -5.83
N PHE A 751 -55.16 10.42 -4.55
CA PHE A 751 -54.81 9.19 -3.83
C PHE A 751 -56.04 8.42 -3.35
N GLY A 752 -55.80 7.18 -2.92
CA GLY A 752 -56.77 6.30 -2.29
C GLY A 752 -57.96 5.94 -3.19
N ALA A 753 -59.16 5.89 -2.61
CA ALA A 753 -60.34 5.44 -3.35
C ALA A 753 -60.70 6.37 -4.53
N GLU A 754 -60.41 7.67 -4.43
CA GLU A 754 -60.62 8.61 -5.53
C GLU A 754 -59.66 8.35 -6.70
N ALA A 755 -58.45 7.84 -6.46
CA ALA A 755 -57.52 7.44 -7.52
C ALA A 755 -58.12 6.35 -8.42
N PHE A 756 -58.70 5.30 -7.82
CA PHE A 756 -59.43 4.27 -8.57
C PHE A 756 -60.61 4.85 -9.35
N ARG A 757 -61.38 5.74 -8.75
CA ARG A 757 -62.53 6.37 -9.41
C ARG A 757 -62.09 7.25 -10.59
N ALA A 758 -61.02 8.02 -10.43
CA ALA A 758 -60.46 8.85 -11.48
C ALA A 758 -59.94 8.00 -12.65
N TRP A 759 -59.19 6.94 -12.35
CA TRP A 759 -58.72 5.98 -13.34
C TRP A 759 -59.87 5.34 -14.13
N ALA A 760 -60.91 4.88 -13.43
CA ALA A 760 -62.10 4.31 -14.05
C ALA A 760 -62.85 5.32 -14.94
N ARG A 761 -63.00 6.57 -14.48
CA ARG A 761 -63.67 7.65 -15.25
C ARG A 761 -62.92 7.95 -16.54
N ASP A 762 -61.60 8.01 -16.52
CA ASP A 762 -60.82 8.33 -17.71
C ASP A 762 -60.90 7.22 -18.78
N ILE A 763 -60.86 5.96 -18.37
CA ILE A 763 -61.08 4.82 -19.29
C ILE A 763 -62.50 4.89 -19.89
N GLU A 764 -63.51 5.12 -19.05
CA GLU A 764 -64.91 5.15 -19.47
C GLU A 764 -65.20 6.30 -20.46
N ASN A 765 -64.65 7.48 -20.18
CA ASN A 765 -64.81 8.71 -20.96
C ASN A 765 -63.98 8.73 -22.26
N GLY A 766 -63.30 7.64 -22.60
CA GLY A 766 -62.68 7.46 -23.91
C GLY A 766 -61.28 8.05 -24.04
N LYS A 767 -60.49 8.12 -22.95
CA LYS A 767 -59.07 8.54 -22.97
C LYS A 767 -58.25 7.84 -24.06
N PHE A 768 -58.61 6.60 -24.40
CA PHE A 768 -57.90 5.75 -25.37
C PHE A 768 -58.56 5.70 -26.77
N ASP A 769 -59.71 6.35 -27.00
CA ASP A 769 -60.54 6.17 -28.21
C ASP A 769 -59.81 6.52 -29.51
N ASN A 770 -58.92 7.52 -29.47
CA ASN A 770 -58.22 8.03 -30.65
C ASN A 770 -56.69 7.87 -30.57
N MET A 771 -56.18 7.15 -29.56
CA MET A 771 -54.74 6.96 -29.35
C MET A 771 -54.19 5.92 -30.34
N THR A 772 -52.99 6.14 -30.87
CA THR A 772 -52.30 5.13 -31.69
C THR A 772 -51.46 4.18 -30.85
N THR A 773 -51.01 3.07 -31.45
CA THR A 773 -50.12 2.12 -30.79
C THR A 773 -48.78 2.76 -30.42
N GLU A 774 -48.29 3.70 -31.25
CA GLU A 774 -47.03 4.42 -31.03
C GLU A 774 -47.13 5.45 -29.89
N GLU A 775 -48.32 6.01 -29.65
CA GLU A 775 -48.59 6.94 -28.55
C GLU A 775 -48.87 6.23 -27.21
N PHE A 776 -49.29 4.97 -27.26
CA PHE A 776 -49.67 4.22 -26.08
C PHE A 776 -48.43 3.72 -25.32
N ASP A 777 -48.06 4.45 -24.28
CA ASP A 777 -47.15 3.99 -23.23
C ASP A 777 -47.92 3.23 -22.14
N PRO A 778 -47.85 1.89 -22.08
CA PRO A 778 -48.63 1.12 -21.12
C PRO A 778 -48.29 1.48 -19.68
N TRP A 779 -47.02 1.79 -19.38
CA TRP A 779 -46.56 2.10 -18.03
C TRP A 779 -47.13 3.43 -17.53
N GLY A 780 -46.90 4.51 -18.28
CA GLY A 780 -47.38 5.84 -17.93
C GLY A 780 -48.91 5.97 -17.86
N TYR A 781 -49.64 5.16 -18.62
CA TYR A 781 -51.11 5.28 -18.68
C TYR A 781 -51.90 4.24 -17.88
N HIS A 782 -51.37 3.05 -17.61
CA HIS A 782 -52.17 1.96 -17.03
C HIS A 782 -51.41 0.99 -16.11
N THR A 783 -50.31 0.39 -16.56
CA THR A 783 -49.68 -0.74 -15.85
C THR A 783 -48.93 -0.31 -14.59
N ASN A 784 -48.49 0.94 -14.47
CA ASN A 784 -47.99 1.48 -13.21
C ASN A 784 -49.07 1.42 -12.09
N TYR A 785 -50.30 1.84 -12.40
CA TYR A 785 -51.41 1.77 -11.44
C TYR A 785 -51.75 0.34 -11.03
N VAL A 786 -51.62 -0.62 -11.95
CA VAL A 786 -51.75 -2.06 -11.67
C VAL A 786 -50.60 -2.54 -10.75
N CYS A 787 -49.37 -2.08 -10.98
CA CYS A 787 -48.21 -2.42 -10.16
C CYS A 787 -48.40 -1.99 -8.71
N VAL A 788 -48.84 -0.76 -8.47
CA VAL A 788 -49.11 -0.26 -7.11
C VAL A 788 -50.29 -0.97 -6.47
N LEU A 789 -51.36 -1.23 -7.22
CA LEU A 789 -52.50 -2.03 -6.76
C LEU A 789 -52.06 -3.42 -6.27
N ALA A 790 -51.24 -4.12 -7.06
CA ALA A 790 -50.72 -5.44 -6.74
C ALA A 790 -49.80 -5.40 -5.51
N THR A 791 -48.95 -4.37 -5.43
CA THR A 791 -48.04 -4.14 -4.29
C THR A 791 -48.83 -3.93 -3.00
N ASN A 792 -49.82 -3.02 -3.02
CA ASN A 792 -50.68 -2.72 -1.87
C ASN A 792 -51.42 -3.97 -1.36
N GLY A 793 -51.93 -4.79 -2.27
CA GLY A 793 -52.65 -6.02 -1.91
C GLY A 793 -51.77 -7.12 -1.32
N SER A 794 -50.46 -7.11 -1.58
CA SER A 794 -49.57 -8.25 -1.30
C SER A 794 -48.49 -7.96 -0.26
N CYS A 795 -47.98 -6.73 -0.18
CA CYS A 795 -46.74 -6.43 0.55
C CYS A 795 -46.96 -5.78 1.92
N CYS A 796 -48.20 -5.36 2.24
CA CYS A 796 -48.49 -4.62 3.47
C CYS A 796 -48.59 -5.49 4.74
N HIS A 797 -48.75 -6.81 4.59
CA HIS A 797 -49.09 -7.70 5.69
C HIS A 797 -48.02 -7.78 6.78
N GLY A 798 -46.74 -7.78 6.41
CA GLY A 798 -45.63 -7.82 7.37
C GLY A 798 -45.59 -6.59 8.27
N PHE A 799 -45.80 -5.40 7.68
CA PHE A 799 -45.89 -4.15 8.44
C PHE A 799 -47.09 -4.17 9.41
N LEU A 800 -48.28 -4.56 8.94
CA LEU A 800 -49.48 -4.58 9.76
C LEU A 800 -49.35 -5.55 10.95
N GLN A 801 -48.76 -6.72 10.72
CA GLN A 801 -48.48 -7.69 11.77
C GLN A 801 -47.52 -7.11 12.82
N ARG A 802 -46.37 -6.55 12.38
CA ARG A 802 -45.40 -5.94 13.29
C ARG A 802 -45.98 -4.76 14.07
N ALA A 803 -46.82 -3.95 13.43
CA ALA A 803 -47.53 -2.84 14.08
C ALA A 803 -48.44 -3.33 15.21
N GLN A 804 -49.18 -4.43 14.99
CA GLN A 804 -50.07 -5.04 15.99
C GLN A 804 -49.29 -5.74 17.11
N GLU A 805 -48.20 -6.42 16.80
CA GLU A 805 -47.32 -7.05 17.81
C GLU A 805 -46.75 -6.00 18.78
N LEU A 806 -46.36 -4.83 18.26
CA LEU A 806 -45.89 -3.70 19.05
C LEU A 806 -47.02 -2.91 19.74
N ASN A 807 -48.23 -2.94 19.18
CA ASN A 807 -49.42 -2.23 19.68
C ASN A 807 -50.64 -3.17 19.75
N PRO A 808 -50.74 -4.04 20.78
CA PRO A 808 -51.77 -5.07 20.86
C PRO A 808 -53.22 -4.55 20.90
N ASP A 809 -53.42 -3.28 21.27
CA ASP A 809 -54.71 -2.60 21.23
C ASP A 809 -55.22 -2.31 19.81
N MET A 810 -54.36 -2.41 18.79
CA MET A 810 -54.71 -2.21 17.37
C MET A 810 -55.19 -3.49 16.68
N SER A 811 -56.03 -4.30 17.33
CA SER A 811 -56.54 -5.57 16.77
C SER A 811 -57.34 -5.41 15.47
N PHE A 812 -57.85 -4.20 15.18
CA PHE A 812 -58.51 -3.89 13.91
C PHE A 812 -57.60 -4.02 12.69
N LEU A 813 -56.28 -4.04 12.85
CA LEU A 813 -55.33 -4.24 11.76
C LEU A 813 -55.44 -5.62 11.10
N GLU A 814 -55.98 -6.63 11.81
CA GLU A 814 -56.30 -7.94 11.22
C GLU A 814 -57.34 -7.81 10.09
N GLU A 815 -58.36 -6.98 10.31
CA GLU A 815 -59.40 -6.73 9.31
C GLU A 815 -58.87 -5.89 8.15
N VAL A 816 -58.03 -4.89 8.43
CA VAL A 816 -57.34 -4.12 7.38
C VAL A 816 -56.50 -5.04 6.50
N SER A 817 -55.73 -5.95 7.12
CA SER A 817 -54.94 -6.97 6.42
C SER A 817 -55.81 -7.88 5.54
N ARG A 818 -57.00 -8.28 6.02
CA ARG A 818 -57.96 -9.07 5.25
C ARG A 818 -58.49 -8.30 4.02
N LEU A 819 -58.75 -7.01 4.16
CA LEU A 819 -59.25 -6.17 3.06
C LEU A 819 -58.18 -5.96 1.98
N TYR A 820 -56.90 -5.76 2.33
CA TYR A 820 -55.82 -5.73 1.33
C TYR A 820 -55.62 -7.09 0.65
N ARG A 821 -55.78 -8.21 1.37
CA ARG A 821 -55.77 -9.54 0.74
C ARG A 821 -56.91 -9.70 -0.27
N ARG A 822 -58.08 -9.12 0.02
CA ARG A 822 -59.22 -9.08 -0.91
C ARG A 822 -58.87 -8.27 -2.18
N ILE A 823 -58.11 -7.19 -2.05
CA ILE A 823 -57.57 -6.45 -3.20
C ILE A 823 -56.68 -7.36 -4.06
N ALA A 824 -55.75 -8.12 -3.46
CA ALA A 824 -54.91 -9.07 -4.21
C ALA A 824 -55.73 -10.16 -4.94
N GLU A 825 -56.79 -10.68 -4.30
CA GLU A 825 -57.74 -11.64 -4.91
C GLU A 825 -58.46 -11.05 -6.13
N MET A 826 -59.00 -9.83 -6.00
CA MET A 826 -59.73 -9.15 -7.06
C MET A 826 -58.84 -8.79 -8.26
N TRP A 827 -57.54 -8.56 -8.01
CA TRP A 827 -56.56 -8.35 -9.08
C TRP A 827 -56.26 -9.64 -9.85
N GLY A 828 -56.06 -10.76 -9.15
CA GLY A 828 -55.86 -12.09 -9.75
C GLY A 828 -54.42 -12.63 -9.73
N GLY A 829 -53.62 -12.26 -8.73
CA GLY A 829 -52.20 -12.61 -8.60
C GLY A 829 -51.84 -14.11 -8.50
N ASP A 830 -50.54 -14.40 -8.36
CA ASP A 830 -49.91 -15.71 -8.64
C ASP A 830 -50.50 -16.94 -7.93
N ASN A 831 -51.25 -16.77 -6.84
CA ASN A 831 -51.91 -17.87 -6.10
C ASN A 831 -53.44 -17.79 -6.05
N ASN A 832 -54.09 -16.79 -6.67
CA ASN A 832 -55.54 -16.54 -6.53
C ASN A 832 -56.26 -16.35 -7.89
N ARG A 833 -55.95 -17.20 -8.88
CA ARG A 833 -56.66 -17.25 -10.19
C ARG A 833 -58.10 -17.78 -10.13
N ASN A 834 -58.68 -17.92 -8.94
CA ASN A 834 -59.99 -18.56 -8.75
C ASN A 834 -61.17 -17.61 -8.98
N ASP A 835 -60.96 -16.30 -9.07
CA ASP A 835 -62.03 -15.36 -9.38
C ASP A 835 -62.20 -15.19 -10.89
N THR A 836 -63.30 -15.72 -11.44
CA THR A 836 -63.57 -15.73 -12.89
C THR A 836 -63.74 -14.34 -13.51
N ASP A 837 -63.75 -13.28 -12.69
CA ASP A 837 -63.88 -11.90 -13.10
C ASP A 837 -62.73 -10.98 -12.63
N SER A 838 -61.57 -11.53 -12.25
CA SER A 838 -60.42 -10.74 -11.78
C SER A 838 -59.93 -9.74 -12.84
N LEU A 839 -59.24 -8.68 -12.38
CA LEU A 839 -58.74 -7.62 -13.28
C LEU A 839 -57.81 -8.18 -14.38
N GLU A 840 -56.94 -9.13 -14.05
CA GLU A 840 -56.06 -9.80 -15.02
C GLU A 840 -56.86 -10.61 -16.06
N ILE A 841 -57.88 -11.37 -15.63
CA ILE A 841 -58.75 -12.17 -16.53
C ILE A 841 -59.58 -11.26 -17.45
N LEU A 842 -60.00 -10.09 -16.97
CA LEU A 842 -60.71 -9.10 -17.76
C LEU A 842 -59.82 -8.40 -18.80
N GLY A 843 -58.51 -8.65 -18.80
CA GLY A 843 -57.54 -8.02 -19.70
C GLY A 843 -57.16 -6.59 -19.29
N GLY A 844 -57.42 -6.22 -18.03
CA GLY A 844 -57.08 -4.92 -17.46
C GLY A 844 -55.86 -4.94 -16.54
N GLY A 845 -55.13 -6.06 -16.47
CA GLY A 845 -53.92 -6.22 -15.66
C GLY A 845 -52.63 -5.88 -16.43
N PHE A 846 -51.54 -6.60 -16.16
CA PHE A 846 -50.22 -6.26 -16.74
C PHE A 846 -50.14 -6.46 -18.25
N ASN A 847 -50.91 -7.40 -18.81
CA ASN A 847 -50.96 -7.71 -20.24
C ASN A 847 -52.01 -6.88 -21.01
N VAL A 848 -52.38 -5.71 -20.50
CA VAL A 848 -53.38 -4.84 -21.14
C VAL A 848 -52.94 -4.45 -22.56
N THR A 849 -53.91 -4.39 -23.47
CA THR A 849 -53.68 -3.90 -24.83
C THR A 849 -54.56 -2.70 -25.12
N LEU A 850 -54.09 -1.80 -25.98
CA LEU A 850 -54.86 -0.63 -26.41
C LEU A 850 -56.23 -1.02 -26.98
N GLY A 851 -56.29 -2.12 -27.75
CA GLY A 851 -57.54 -2.61 -28.32
C GLY A 851 -58.59 -3.05 -27.28
N VAL A 852 -58.15 -3.55 -26.11
CA VAL A 852 -59.06 -3.88 -25.00
C VAL A 852 -59.62 -2.61 -24.34
N LEU A 853 -58.81 -1.56 -24.22
CA LEU A 853 -59.23 -0.26 -23.68
C LEU A 853 -60.11 0.55 -24.66
N GLN A 854 -60.01 0.30 -25.96
CA GLN A 854 -60.86 0.90 -27.00
C GLN A 854 -62.21 0.19 -27.17
N ASP A 855 -62.29 -1.12 -26.90
CA ASP A 855 -63.53 -1.89 -26.96
C ASP A 855 -64.46 -1.49 -25.79
N LYS A 856 -65.58 -0.83 -26.12
CA LYS A 856 -66.55 -0.33 -25.13
C LYS A 856 -67.10 -1.41 -24.21
N GLN A 857 -67.28 -2.65 -24.68
CA GLN A 857 -67.82 -3.74 -23.87
C GLN A 857 -66.75 -4.30 -22.93
N LYS A 858 -65.52 -4.49 -23.43
CA LYS A 858 -64.41 -5.02 -22.61
C LYS A 858 -63.96 -4.01 -21.56
N ARG A 859 -63.71 -2.76 -21.95
CA ARG A 859 -63.32 -1.70 -21.01
C ARG A 859 -64.38 -1.44 -19.95
N GLY A 860 -65.68 -1.58 -20.28
CA GLY A 860 -66.76 -1.43 -19.32
C GLY A 860 -66.67 -2.41 -18.15
N LYS A 861 -66.22 -3.65 -18.40
CA LYS A 861 -65.97 -4.64 -17.34
C LYS A 861 -64.76 -4.26 -16.48
N ILE A 862 -63.68 -3.80 -17.11
CA ILE A 862 -62.48 -3.32 -16.42
C ILE A 862 -62.83 -2.14 -15.50
N VAL A 863 -63.55 -1.15 -16.02
CA VAL A 863 -64.02 0.03 -15.27
C VAL A 863 -64.88 -0.36 -14.06
N ALA A 864 -65.79 -1.34 -14.22
CA ALA A 864 -66.60 -1.84 -13.11
C ALA A 864 -65.73 -2.46 -12.02
N LYS A 865 -64.75 -3.31 -12.39
CA LYS A 865 -63.82 -3.92 -11.44
C LYS A 865 -62.92 -2.88 -10.75
N ILE A 866 -62.43 -1.86 -11.47
CA ILE A 866 -61.67 -0.74 -10.89
C ILE A 866 -62.49 -0.02 -9.80
N ARG A 867 -63.80 0.20 -10.03
CA ARG A 867 -64.69 0.82 -9.03
C ARG A 867 -64.93 -0.06 -7.81
N GLU A 868 -64.90 -1.39 -7.95
CA GLU A 868 -64.97 -2.29 -6.79
C GLU A 868 -63.76 -2.13 -5.87
N PHE A 869 -62.55 -1.94 -6.40
CA PHE A 869 -61.36 -1.64 -5.57
C PHE A 869 -61.53 -0.34 -4.78
N ALA A 870 -62.17 0.67 -5.37
CA ALA A 870 -62.49 1.91 -4.66
C ALA A 870 -63.39 1.66 -3.45
N ASN A 871 -64.38 0.78 -3.57
CA ASN A 871 -65.28 0.44 -2.47
C ASN A 871 -64.56 -0.31 -1.34
N VAL A 872 -63.65 -1.24 -1.69
CA VAL A 872 -62.81 -1.93 -0.68
C VAL A 872 -61.88 -0.93 0.02
N THR A 873 -61.35 0.05 -0.72
CA THR A 873 -60.50 1.11 -0.17
C THR A 873 -61.26 2.03 0.79
N ASP A 874 -62.50 2.42 0.47
CA ASP A 874 -63.35 3.16 1.41
C ASP A 874 -63.59 2.37 2.71
N GLU A 875 -63.80 1.06 2.60
CA GLU A 875 -64.00 0.18 3.75
C GLU A 875 -62.73 0.08 4.61
N ILE A 876 -61.55 0.02 3.99
CA ILE A 876 -60.25 0.08 4.70
C ILE A 876 -60.16 1.38 5.51
N VAL A 877 -60.50 2.53 4.91
CA VAL A 877 -60.48 3.83 5.59
C VAL A 877 -61.47 3.85 6.75
N ARG A 878 -62.67 3.29 6.58
CA ARG A 878 -63.68 3.16 7.63
C ARG A 878 -63.16 2.34 8.82
N VAL A 879 -62.61 1.15 8.55
CA VAL A 879 -62.07 0.26 9.59
C VAL A 879 -60.90 0.90 10.35
N LEU A 880 -59.97 1.56 9.63
CA LEU A 880 -58.87 2.31 10.24
C LEU A 880 -59.38 3.43 11.15
N THR A 881 -60.35 4.21 10.67
CA THR A 881 -60.92 5.35 11.40
C THR A 881 -61.65 4.89 12.67
N ASP A 882 -62.52 3.88 12.54
CA ASP A 882 -63.27 3.31 13.67
C ASP A 882 -62.34 2.67 14.70
N GLY A 883 -61.30 1.97 14.25
CA GLY A 883 -60.29 1.36 15.10
C GLY A 883 -59.49 2.37 15.91
N ILE A 884 -58.97 3.40 15.25
CA ILE A 884 -58.21 4.47 15.91
C ILE A 884 -59.08 5.20 16.95
N ASN A 885 -60.30 5.59 16.59
CA ASN A 885 -61.22 6.26 17.52
C ASN A 885 -61.53 5.43 18.77
N LYS A 886 -61.67 4.10 18.63
CA LYS A 886 -61.89 3.21 19.78
C LYS A 886 -60.66 3.13 20.69
N THR A 887 -59.46 2.99 20.12
CA THR A 887 -58.22 2.93 20.91
C THR A 887 -57.88 4.25 21.62
N GLU A 888 -58.36 5.39 21.12
CA GLU A 888 -58.19 6.70 21.76
C GLU A 888 -59.29 7.04 22.77
N GLY A 889 -60.52 6.55 22.57
CA GLY A 889 -61.66 6.80 23.47
C GLY A 889 -61.70 5.94 24.74
N GLU A 890 -60.83 4.93 24.86
CA GLU A 890 -60.67 4.09 26.06
C GLU A 890 -59.55 4.56 27.03
N LYS A 891 -58.95 5.73 26.77
CA LYS A 891 -58.08 6.46 27.71
C LYS A 891 -58.82 7.62 28.36
#